data_AF-V5WJI9-F1
#
_entry.id   AF-V5WJI9-F1
#
_cell.length_a   1.000
_cell.length_b   1.000
_cell.length_c   1.000
_cell.angle_alpha   90.00
_cell.angle_beta   90.00
_cell.angle_gamma   90.00
#
_symmetry.space_group_name_H-M   'P 1'
#
loop_
_entity.id
_entity.type
_entity.pdbx_description
1 polymer ?
#
loop_
_entity_poly.entity_id
_entity_poly.type
_entity_poly.pdbx_seq_one_letter_code
_entity_poly.pdbx_strand_id
1 'polypeptide(L)'
;MAESKKDERKMHQREPARTEDGTIIKLFSSDLDGTLLGKPDATLAFHHTWNALREGRGETRGPSSGDSAPLLVYNSGRLLPHTIEAIKSSYLPDPDYLICGVGTVIYDYRKREYIKVFSDTLNAGWNLDTVQKVMRGFPELEFQPSKYQNQFKSSWYFHDAPPRRIDEIKKALEDEGLSVNVIYSSSRDLDILPLYANKGNALNWLAEWLGIQVEETLVAGDTGNDNSMFQISGVQGIIVENAQPELLLETIKRPTYVATKPFADGVLEGLIHFGVITSVVDVSDEELSHKNFDPVLHNVLRSDSFKALSSDQSDYINTAYKEAVEVLKRNITPIGFSACSLNDNTFETTDENYRSIWARDGSITVINSLSVDDPDIRRCQRATLQTLLEHTSTRGQVPSNVRIDSVTPDYSGVGDIASIDSGLWLVIAFYHYIRQTRDYEYLRNWGDEIKNIMNWLEAQDSNNDSLLEIPEAGDWMDLFGRSYNVLYDEVLWYYANLTHGRIAELLGDYNLAGYRLRQAQLIKETINRKFWPSIHNDQTRNFSEQQYALGDTHYLLAEITPFDFDWRCDVYGNILAGLFNVLSNERAKTAFNFMWGVGVNEPSPVVNLYPPVQSGDPHWRTYYTVNLLNLPDHYHNGGAWPFVGAYWVMFINRLGLRDLAQQELYRLAQMNHLGIEADWEFNEWVHGKTGRPMGKRYQAWSAAGFIGAHYNLQLELSE
;
A
#
# COMPACT_ATOMS: atom_id res chain seq x y z
N MET A 1 48.81 35.27 -15.28
CA MET A 1 47.98 36.36 -15.83
C MET A 1 47.07 35.72 -16.86
N ALA A 2 46.00 35.01 -16.47
CA ALA A 2 44.80 35.46 -15.77
C ALA A 2 44.03 36.51 -16.56
N GLU A 3 43.00 36.07 -17.29
CA GLU A 3 41.74 36.80 -17.37
C GLU A 3 40.60 35.82 -17.60
N SER A 4 39.67 35.82 -16.65
CA SER A 4 38.52 34.93 -16.56
C SER A 4 37.36 35.50 -17.37
N LYS A 5 36.72 34.70 -18.22
CA LYS A 5 35.40 35.02 -18.74
C LYS A 5 34.36 34.27 -17.91
N LYS A 6 33.64 35.04 -17.08
CA LYS A 6 32.35 34.64 -16.51
C LYS A 6 31.32 34.60 -17.65
N ASP A 7 30.77 33.42 -17.92
CA ASP A 7 29.52 33.31 -18.68
C ASP A 7 28.34 33.48 -17.72
N GLU A 8 27.62 34.58 -17.89
CA GLU A 8 26.35 34.86 -17.25
C GLU A 8 25.28 33.89 -17.79
N ARG A 9 24.92 32.88 -17.00
CA ARG A 9 23.68 32.12 -17.21
C ARG A 9 22.49 33.07 -16.98
N LYS A 10 21.90 33.55 -18.07
CA LYS A 10 20.58 34.20 -18.04
C LYS A 10 19.54 33.22 -17.51
N MET A 11 19.08 33.42 -16.28
CA MET A 11 17.81 32.86 -15.80
C MET A 11 16.70 33.39 -16.71
N HIS A 12 16.17 32.55 -17.59
CA HIS A 12 14.84 32.76 -18.13
C HIS A 12 13.85 32.58 -16.97
N GLN A 13 13.18 33.67 -16.58
CA GLN A 13 11.93 33.60 -15.82
C GLN A 13 10.95 32.79 -16.67
N ARG A 14 10.70 31.54 -16.26
CA ARG A 14 9.73 30.64 -16.90
C ARG A 14 8.33 31.05 -16.40
N GLU A 15 7.40 31.27 -17.33
CA GLU A 15 6.00 31.53 -17.03
C GLU A 15 5.40 30.42 -16.14
N PRO A 16 4.45 30.73 -15.24
CA PRO A 16 3.81 29.72 -14.41
C PRO A 16 3.06 28.70 -15.28
N ALA A 17 3.34 27.42 -15.05
CA ALA A 17 2.64 26.31 -15.68
C ALA A 17 1.16 26.29 -15.23
N ARG A 18 0.28 25.96 -16.18
CA ARG A 18 -1.17 26.01 -16.04
C ARG A 18 -1.73 24.58 -15.94
N THR A 19 -2.82 24.39 -15.22
CA THR A 19 -3.66 23.18 -15.33
C THR A 19 -4.22 23.03 -16.76
N GLU A 20 -4.78 21.87 -17.11
CA GLU A 20 -5.29 21.59 -18.48
C GLU A 20 -6.30 22.65 -18.99
N ASP A 21 -6.97 23.37 -18.09
CA ASP A 21 -7.93 24.45 -18.34
C ASP A 21 -7.34 25.88 -18.27
N GLY A 22 -6.06 26.04 -17.89
CA GLY A 22 -5.43 27.35 -17.78
C GLY A 22 -5.37 27.96 -16.36
N THR A 23 -5.96 27.29 -15.36
CA THR A 23 -6.09 27.79 -13.98
C THR A 23 -4.75 27.72 -13.22
N ILE A 24 -4.51 28.70 -12.35
CA ILE A 24 -3.31 28.74 -11.49
C ILE A 24 -3.72 28.41 -10.07
N ILE A 25 -3.13 27.36 -9.50
CA ILE A 25 -3.34 26.99 -8.10
C ILE A 25 -2.73 28.07 -7.19
N LYS A 26 -3.54 28.63 -6.30
CA LYS A 26 -3.15 29.65 -5.31
C LYS A 26 -3.18 29.15 -3.88
N LEU A 27 -3.89 28.05 -3.61
CA LEU A 27 -3.96 27.43 -2.30
C LEU A 27 -3.79 25.91 -2.45
N PHE A 28 -2.86 25.34 -1.69
CA PHE A 28 -2.70 23.90 -1.56
C PHE A 28 -3.00 23.48 -0.12
N SER A 29 -4.02 22.64 0.05
CA SER A 29 -4.42 22.12 1.36
C SER A 29 -4.24 20.61 1.43
N SER A 30 -3.37 20.15 2.32
CA SER A 30 -3.09 18.72 2.45
C SER A 30 -3.44 18.21 3.83
N ASP A 31 -3.98 17.00 3.90
CA ASP A 31 -3.87 16.22 5.13
C ASP A 31 -2.39 15.91 5.47
N LEU A 32 -2.15 15.57 6.73
CA LEU A 32 -0.84 15.18 7.23
C LEU A 32 -0.68 13.66 7.35
N ASP A 33 -1.54 12.98 8.08
CA ASP A 33 -1.30 11.62 8.56
C ASP A 33 -1.69 10.59 7.50
N GLY A 34 -0.72 9.93 6.85
CA GLY A 34 -1.01 9.05 5.72
C GLY A 34 -0.96 9.76 4.36
N THR A 35 -0.93 11.10 4.37
CA THR A 35 -0.77 11.93 3.17
C THR A 35 0.63 12.56 3.07
N LEU A 36 1.03 13.47 3.97
CA LEU A 36 2.40 14.05 3.95
C LEU A 36 3.38 13.38 4.92
N LEU A 37 2.84 12.68 5.93
CA LEU A 37 3.56 11.95 6.96
C LEU A 37 3.33 10.45 6.79
N GLY A 38 4.34 9.66 7.14
CA GLY A 38 4.32 8.19 7.05
C GLY A 38 5.62 7.63 6.50
N LYS A 39 6.28 8.40 5.62
CA LYS A 39 7.55 8.07 4.96
C LYS A 39 8.52 9.26 5.05
N PRO A 40 9.51 9.25 5.97
CA PRO A 40 10.32 10.44 6.29
C PRO A 40 11.15 11.02 5.13
N ASP A 41 11.72 10.19 4.27
CA ASP A 41 12.42 10.61 3.04
C ASP A 41 11.47 11.37 2.10
N ALA A 42 10.26 10.85 1.90
CA ALA A 42 9.26 11.52 1.07
C ALA A 42 8.82 12.87 1.67
N THR A 43 8.65 12.95 2.99
CA THR A 43 8.36 14.21 3.70
C THR A 43 9.51 15.22 3.52
N LEU A 44 10.77 14.76 3.57
CA LEU A 44 11.95 15.59 3.34
C LEU A 44 12.04 16.07 1.89
N ALA A 45 11.76 15.21 0.91
CA ALA A 45 11.68 15.60 -0.50
C ALA A 45 10.60 16.69 -0.70
N PHE A 46 9.45 16.55 -0.04
CA PHE A 46 8.40 17.57 -0.06
C PHE A 46 8.87 18.90 0.54
N HIS A 47 9.58 18.86 1.67
CA HIS A 47 10.16 20.05 2.30
C HIS A 47 11.05 20.86 1.37
N HIS A 48 12.08 20.21 0.82
CA HIS A 48 13.05 20.88 -0.02
C HIS A 48 12.40 21.38 -1.31
N THR A 49 11.52 20.58 -1.90
CA THR A 49 10.80 20.97 -3.12
C THR A 49 9.89 22.17 -2.88
N TRP A 50 9.15 22.19 -1.76
CA TRP A 50 8.25 23.29 -1.42
C TRP A 50 9.00 24.58 -1.08
N ASN A 51 10.11 24.48 -0.35
CA ASN A 51 10.94 25.64 -0.03
C ASN A 51 11.60 26.21 -1.29
N ALA A 52 12.13 25.36 -2.17
CA ALA A 52 12.67 25.79 -3.46
C ALA A 52 11.61 26.50 -4.32
N LEU A 53 10.36 26.01 -4.31
CA LEU A 53 9.23 26.67 -4.98
C LEU A 53 9.00 28.08 -4.42
N ARG A 54 8.98 28.24 -3.08
CA ARG A 54 8.79 29.54 -2.41
C ARG A 54 9.95 30.51 -2.68
N GLU A 55 11.18 30.04 -2.64
CA GLU A 55 12.37 30.87 -2.91
C GLU A 55 12.39 31.34 -4.38
N GLY A 56 12.11 30.44 -5.33
CA GLY A 56 12.12 30.75 -6.76
C GLY A 56 11.00 31.69 -7.23
N ARG A 57 9.86 31.69 -6.53
CA ARG A 57 8.69 32.54 -6.83
C ARG A 57 8.54 33.76 -5.92
N GLY A 58 9.43 33.91 -4.94
CA GLY A 58 9.39 34.93 -3.89
C GLY A 58 8.36 34.63 -2.79
N GLU A 59 8.64 35.07 -1.55
CA GLU A 59 7.69 34.96 -0.43
C GLU A 59 6.35 35.62 -0.78
N THR A 60 5.25 34.91 -0.52
CA THR A 60 3.87 35.35 -0.77
C THR A 60 3.55 36.62 0.02
N ARG A 61 3.64 37.78 -0.64
CA ARG A 61 3.24 39.09 -0.08
C ARG A 61 1.74 39.41 -0.24
N GLY A 62 0.92 38.42 -0.58
CA GLY A 62 -0.54 38.54 -0.67
C GLY A 62 -1.12 37.79 -1.89
N PRO A 63 -2.46 37.58 -1.96
CA PRO A 63 -3.13 36.75 -2.97
C PRO A 63 -3.18 37.33 -4.40
N SER A 64 -2.48 38.44 -4.68
CA SER A 64 -2.73 39.29 -5.86
C SER A 64 -1.73 39.17 -7.01
N SER A 65 -0.60 38.48 -6.86
CA SER A 65 0.40 38.32 -7.92
C SER A 65 0.46 36.89 -8.42
N GLY A 66 0.15 36.65 -9.70
CA GLY A 66 0.15 35.32 -10.34
C GLY A 66 1.52 34.62 -10.40
N ASP A 67 2.59 35.29 -9.96
CA ASP A 67 3.96 34.75 -9.89
C ASP A 67 4.35 34.16 -8.53
N SER A 68 3.52 34.31 -7.48
CA SER A 68 3.86 33.83 -6.12
C SER A 68 3.54 32.35 -5.90
N ALA A 69 4.29 31.69 -5.00
CA ALA A 69 4.00 30.30 -4.62
C ALA A 69 2.61 30.15 -3.98
N PRO A 70 1.91 29.00 -4.15
CA PRO A 70 0.63 28.79 -3.50
C PRO A 70 0.73 28.86 -1.97
N LEU A 71 -0.34 29.26 -1.30
CA LEU A 71 -0.44 29.18 0.14
C LEU A 71 -0.49 27.72 0.59
N LEU A 72 0.31 27.36 1.58
CA LEU A 72 0.35 26.01 2.15
C LEU A 72 -0.57 25.92 3.36
N VAL A 73 -1.53 25.01 3.32
CA VAL A 73 -2.47 24.75 4.42
C VAL A 73 -2.36 23.29 4.85
N TYR A 74 -2.03 23.03 6.10
CA TYR A 74 -2.17 21.69 6.66
C TYR A 74 -3.56 21.53 7.28
N ASN A 75 -4.30 20.52 6.82
CA ASN A 75 -5.66 20.23 7.22
C ASN A 75 -5.74 18.91 7.97
N SER A 76 -5.48 18.95 9.28
CA SER A 76 -5.26 17.77 10.09
C SER A 76 -6.44 17.44 11.00
N GLY A 77 -6.65 16.15 11.24
CA GLY A 77 -7.52 15.66 12.31
C GLY A 77 -6.99 15.92 13.73
N ARG A 78 -5.68 16.19 13.86
CA ARG A 78 -5.00 16.50 15.13
C ARG A 78 -5.42 17.86 15.68
N LEU A 79 -5.38 17.99 17.00
CA LEU A 79 -5.52 19.30 17.65
C LEU A 79 -4.32 20.20 17.33
N LEU A 80 -4.49 21.52 17.47
CA LEU A 80 -3.46 22.51 17.13
C LEU A 80 -2.11 22.26 17.85
N PRO A 81 -2.03 21.99 19.17
CA PRO A 81 -0.75 21.74 19.82
C PRO A 81 0.00 20.54 19.23
N HIS A 82 -0.71 19.46 18.92
CA HIS A 82 -0.14 18.25 18.34
C HIS A 82 0.19 18.40 16.85
N THR A 83 -0.54 19.25 16.13
CA THR A 83 -0.21 19.61 14.75
C THR A 83 1.11 20.39 14.72
N ILE A 84 1.27 21.39 15.59
CA ILE A 84 2.52 22.15 15.73
C ILE A 84 3.69 21.24 16.15
N GLU A 85 3.44 20.32 17.08
CA GLU A 85 4.44 19.32 17.49
C GLU A 85 4.86 18.43 16.32
N ALA A 86 3.90 17.89 15.57
CA ALA A 86 4.16 17.05 14.40
C ALA A 86 4.98 17.80 13.33
N ILE A 87 4.69 19.08 13.08
CA ILE A 87 5.48 19.92 12.16
C ILE A 87 6.91 20.07 12.67
N LYS A 88 7.11 20.31 13.97
CA LYS A 88 8.44 20.49 14.58
C LYS A 88 9.26 19.20 14.67
N SER A 89 8.59 18.06 14.81
CA SER A 89 9.24 16.74 14.94
C SER A 89 9.43 16.03 13.59
N SER A 90 8.96 16.63 12.50
CA SER A 90 9.08 16.10 11.14
C SER A 90 9.85 17.08 10.26
N TYR A 91 10.06 16.68 9.01
CA TYR A 91 10.67 17.53 8.00
C TYR A 91 9.67 18.49 7.34
N LEU A 92 8.43 18.65 7.81
CA LEU A 92 7.45 19.48 7.12
C LEU A 92 7.90 20.95 6.98
N PRO A 93 7.69 21.61 5.82
CA PRO A 93 7.91 23.04 5.70
C PRO A 93 6.89 23.83 6.53
N ASP A 94 7.24 25.07 6.90
CA ASP A 94 6.33 25.94 7.65
C ASP A 94 5.09 26.29 6.80
N PRO A 95 3.86 26.02 7.29
CA PRO A 95 2.64 26.32 6.56
C PRO A 95 2.29 27.81 6.66
N ASP A 96 1.39 28.28 5.78
CA ASP A 96 0.76 29.59 5.93
C ASP A 96 -0.40 29.55 6.94
N TYR A 97 -1.20 28.49 6.89
CA TYR A 97 -2.37 28.26 7.74
C TYR A 97 -2.46 26.82 8.22
N LEU A 98 -3.09 26.64 9.37
CA LEU A 98 -3.46 25.32 9.89
C LEU A 98 -4.97 25.25 10.05
N ILE A 99 -5.55 24.16 9.55
CA ILE A 99 -6.89 23.71 9.88
C ILE A 99 -6.73 22.48 10.78
N CYS A 100 -7.23 22.56 12.01
CA CYS A 100 -6.98 21.54 13.03
C CYS A 100 -8.29 20.99 13.61
N GLY A 101 -8.20 19.80 14.22
CA GLY A 101 -9.30 19.15 14.92
C GLY A 101 -10.45 18.83 13.97
N VAL A 102 -10.13 18.39 12.74
CA VAL A 102 -11.11 18.07 11.68
C VAL A 102 -11.97 19.29 11.34
N GLY A 103 -11.35 20.47 11.21
CA GLY A 103 -12.03 21.71 10.84
C GLY A 103 -12.73 22.44 11.98
N THR A 104 -12.31 22.23 13.23
CA THR A 104 -12.84 22.98 14.40
C THR A 104 -12.05 24.24 14.72
N VAL A 105 -10.83 24.36 14.20
CA VAL A 105 -9.93 25.49 14.43
C VAL A 105 -9.22 25.88 13.14
N ILE A 106 -9.14 27.18 12.87
CA ILE A 106 -8.25 27.77 11.86
C ILE A 106 -7.24 28.68 12.56
N TYR A 107 -5.95 28.45 12.28
CA TYR A 107 -4.83 29.18 12.88
C TYR A 107 -3.95 29.80 11.78
N ASP A 108 -3.70 31.10 11.89
CA ASP A 108 -2.75 31.81 11.04
C ASP A 108 -1.34 31.57 11.60
N TYR A 109 -0.58 30.69 10.94
CA TYR A 109 0.72 30.25 11.42
C TYR A 109 1.75 31.38 11.39
N ARG A 110 1.59 32.32 10.45
CA ARG A 110 2.50 33.46 10.24
C ARG A 110 2.33 34.51 11.33
N LYS A 111 1.07 34.79 11.71
CA LYS A 111 0.74 35.75 12.78
C LYS A 111 0.71 35.11 14.17
N ARG A 112 0.72 33.77 14.23
CA ARG A 112 0.61 32.97 15.44
C ARG A 112 -0.69 33.20 16.22
N GLU A 113 -1.80 33.36 15.53
CA GLU A 113 -3.10 33.66 16.13
C GLU A 113 -4.26 32.81 15.59
N TYR A 114 -5.29 32.64 16.40
CA TYR A 114 -6.54 31.99 16.00
C TYR A 114 -7.39 32.95 15.15
N ILE A 115 -8.00 32.43 14.08
CA ILE A 115 -9.03 33.18 13.35
C ILE A 115 -10.36 33.05 14.10
N LYS A 116 -10.54 33.87 15.14
CA LYS A 116 -11.68 33.77 16.09
C LYS A 116 -13.05 33.84 15.43
N VAL A 117 -13.18 34.61 14.35
CA VAL A 117 -14.44 34.77 13.60
C VAL A 117 -14.97 33.44 13.11
N PHE A 118 -14.10 32.50 12.73
CA PHE A 118 -14.50 31.14 12.34
C PHE A 118 -15.07 30.36 13.53
N SER A 119 -14.41 30.39 14.69
CA SER A 119 -14.83 29.64 15.88
C SER A 119 -16.22 30.04 16.37
N ASP A 120 -16.61 31.31 16.23
CA ASP A 120 -17.94 31.78 16.62
C ASP A 120 -19.06 31.14 15.78
N THR A 121 -18.77 30.76 14.53
CA THR A 121 -19.75 30.13 13.62
C THR A 121 -20.11 28.68 14.01
N LEU A 122 -19.25 28.01 14.78
CA LEU A 122 -19.42 26.59 15.15
C LEU A 122 -20.33 26.37 16.38
N ASN A 123 -20.73 27.43 17.08
CA ASN A 123 -21.53 27.31 18.31
C ASN A 123 -23.00 26.92 18.08
N ALA A 124 -23.53 27.08 16.86
CA ALA A 124 -24.95 26.87 16.61
C ALA A 124 -25.33 25.38 16.67
N GLY A 125 -26.22 25.01 17.59
CA GLY A 125 -26.76 23.64 17.71
C GLY A 125 -25.79 22.62 18.34
N TRP A 126 -24.71 23.09 18.98
CA TRP A 126 -23.69 22.25 19.60
C TRP A 126 -23.73 22.33 21.14
N ASN A 127 -23.63 21.17 21.81
CA ASN A 127 -23.41 21.08 23.25
C ASN A 127 -22.56 19.84 23.58
N LEU A 128 -21.30 20.07 23.98
CA LEU A 128 -20.33 18.98 24.24
C LEU A 128 -20.78 18.05 25.39
N ASP A 129 -21.39 18.59 26.45
CA ASP A 129 -21.82 17.77 27.59
C ASP A 129 -22.95 16.82 27.20
N THR A 130 -23.92 17.30 26.41
CA THR A 130 -25.00 16.46 25.86
C THR A 130 -24.44 15.41 24.91
N VAL A 131 -23.52 15.78 24.00
CA VAL A 131 -22.83 14.82 23.11
C VAL A 131 -22.17 13.71 23.92
N GLN A 132 -21.32 14.06 24.89
CA GLN A 132 -20.63 13.05 25.70
C GLN A 132 -21.60 12.18 26.50
N LYS A 133 -22.71 12.75 26.99
CA LYS A 133 -23.74 11.99 27.70
C LYS A 133 -24.41 10.95 26.80
N VAL A 134 -24.78 11.32 25.57
CA VAL A 134 -25.36 10.40 24.58
C VAL A 134 -24.36 9.31 24.22
N MET A 135 -23.13 9.70 23.90
CA MET A 135 -22.08 8.78 23.46
C MET A 135 -21.72 7.75 24.54
N ARG A 136 -21.70 8.12 25.83
CA ARG A 136 -21.52 7.17 26.95
C ARG A 136 -22.64 6.13 27.08
N GLY A 137 -23.77 6.33 26.40
CA GLY A 137 -24.86 5.36 26.32
C GLY A 137 -24.56 4.15 25.42
N PHE A 138 -23.49 4.22 24.61
CA PHE A 138 -23.05 3.15 23.74
C PHE A 138 -21.87 2.40 24.39
N PRO A 139 -22.07 1.18 24.90
CA PRO A 139 -21.05 0.45 25.67
C PRO A 139 -19.82 0.06 24.87
N GLU A 140 -19.93 -0.06 23.54
CA GLU A 140 -18.81 -0.40 22.65
C GLU A 140 -17.86 0.77 22.35
N LEU A 141 -18.20 1.99 22.76
CA LEU A 141 -17.38 3.17 22.49
C LEU A 141 -16.38 3.40 23.62
N GLU A 142 -15.11 3.52 23.26
CA GLU A 142 -14.07 3.92 24.20
C GLU A 142 -13.77 5.42 24.04
N PHE A 143 -13.73 6.17 25.15
CA PHE A 143 -13.43 7.59 25.10
C PHE A 143 -11.96 7.81 24.78
N GLN A 144 -11.65 8.57 23.72
CA GLN A 144 -10.24 8.82 23.38
C GLN A 144 -9.56 9.73 24.42
N PRO A 145 -8.23 9.59 24.61
CA PRO A 145 -7.45 10.45 25.49
C PRO A 145 -7.70 11.95 25.29
N SER A 146 -7.54 12.74 26.36
CA SER A 146 -7.81 14.19 26.35
C SER A 146 -7.07 14.97 25.26
N LYS A 147 -5.92 14.47 24.80
CA LYS A 147 -5.15 15.02 23.67
C LYS A 147 -5.90 15.03 22.32
N TYR A 148 -7.00 14.28 22.20
CA TYR A 148 -7.85 14.25 21.00
C TYR A 148 -9.16 15.04 21.17
N GLN A 149 -9.42 15.58 22.36
CA GLN A 149 -10.68 16.25 22.71
C GLN A 149 -10.52 17.77 22.68
N ASN A 150 -11.54 18.51 22.23
CA ASN A 150 -11.60 19.97 22.37
C ASN A 150 -13.05 20.46 22.57
N GLN A 151 -13.26 21.76 22.76
CA GLN A 151 -14.61 22.32 23.02
C GLN A 151 -15.66 22.06 21.91
N PHE A 152 -15.20 21.78 20.69
CA PHE A 152 -15.97 21.48 19.48
C PHE A 152 -15.67 20.07 18.92
N LYS A 153 -15.03 19.18 19.69
CA LYS A 153 -14.65 17.84 19.24
C LYS A 153 -14.77 16.81 20.36
N SER A 154 -15.61 15.80 20.14
CA SER A 154 -15.69 14.60 20.97
C SER A 154 -15.24 13.37 20.18
N SER A 155 -14.06 12.84 20.50
CA SER A 155 -13.46 11.68 19.81
C SER A 155 -13.61 10.38 20.60
N TRP A 156 -13.92 9.29 19.91
CA TRP A 156 -14.14 7.96 20.46
C TRP A 156 -13.42 6.91 19.62
N TYR A 157 -12.90 5.85 20.25
CA TYR A 157 -12.52 4.65 19.51
C TYR A 157 -13.78 3.80 19.34
N PHE A 158 -14.03 3.43 18.10
CA PHE A 158 -15.06 2.50 17.66
C PHE A 158 -14.46 1.58 16.59
N HIS A 159 -13.85 0.49 17.03
CA HIS A 159 -13.20 -0.47 16.15
C HIS A 159 -14.23 -1.19 15.27
N ASP A 160 -13.99 -1.21 13.96
CA ASP A 160 -14.75 -1.98 12.96
C ASP A 160 -16.29 -1.75 13.07
N ALA A 161 -16.68 -0.48 13.17
CA ALA A 161 -18.06 -0.07 13.41
C ALA A 161 -18.95 -0.35 12.19
N PRO A 162 -20.01 -1.17 12.32
CA PRO A 162 -20.91 -1.40 11.20
C PRO A 162 -21.71 -0.12 10.88
N PRO A 163 -21.99 0.19 9.59
CA PRO A 163 -22.67 1.43 9.19
C PRO A 163 -23.99 1.68 9.92
N ARG A 164 -24.76 0.61 10.17
CA ARG A 164 -26.01 0.68 10.94
C ARG A 164 -25.83 1.25 12.35
N ARG A 165 -24.75 0.92 13.06
CA ARG A 165 -24.49 1.45 14.41
C ARG A 165 -24.11 2.92 14.35
N ILE A 166 -23.36 3.33 13.33
CA ILE A 166 -23.04 4.74 13.10
C ILE A 166 -24.33 5.54 12.86
N ASP A 167 -25.27 5.01 12.09
CA ASP A 167 -26.57 5.64 11.85
C ASP A 167 -27.45 5.69 13.11
N GLU A 168 -27.39 4.66 13.96
CA GLU A 168 -28.06 4.66 15.27
C GLU A 168 -27.48 5.74 16.21
N ILE A 169 -26.15 5.94 16.19
CA ILE A 169 -25.48 7.03 16.93
C ILE A 169 -25.90 8.40 16.41
N LYS A 170 -25.88 8.60 15.08
CA LYS A 170 -26.34 9.86 14.45
C LYS A 170 -27.76 10.20 14.90
N LYS A 171 -28.67 9.23 14.82
CA LYS A 171 -30.06 9.40 15.23
C LYS A 171 -30.21 9.73 16.72
N ALA A 172 -29.46 9.06 17.59
CA ALA A 172 -29.50 9.32 19.03
C ALA A 172 -29.03 10.75 19.38
N LEU A 173 -28.06 11.29 18.65
CA LEU A 173 -27.61 12.68 18.81
C LEU A 173 -28.66 13.68 18.29
N GLU A 174 -29.30 13.38 17.15
CA GLU A 174 -30.39 14.18 16.59
C GLU A 174 -31.63 14.23 17.50
N ASP A 175 -32.00 13.10 18.12
CA ASP A 175 -33.14 13.00 19.03
C ASP A 175 -32.99 13.88 20.29
N GLU A 176 -31.76 14.21 20.69
CA GLU A 176 -31.44 15.17 21.77
C GLU A 176 -31.34 16.62 21.29
N GLY A 177 -31.71 16.89 20.03
CA GLY A 177 -31.74 18.22 19.42
C GLY A 177 -30.36 18.78 19.03
N LEU A 178 -29.34 17.92 18.95
CA LEU A 178 -27.99 18.33 18.54
C LEU A 178 -27.88 18.38 17.02
N SER A 179 -27.18 19.40 16.51
CA SER A 179 -26.80 19.50 15.10
C SER A 179 -25.33 19.15 14.96
N VAL A 180 -25.06 17.88 14.62
CA VAL A 180 -23.70 17.32 14.60
C VAL A 180 -23.31 16.78 13.24
N ASN A 181 -22.01 16.73 13.02
CA ASN A 181 -21.39 15.93 11.98
C ASN A 181 -20.69 14.73 12.65
N VAL A 182 -20.93 13.53 12.13
CA VAL A 182 -20.39 12.27 12.64
C VAL A 182 -19.44 11.70 11.60
N ILE A 183 -18.15 11.73 11.91
CA ILE A 183 -17.08 11.31 11.01
C ILE A 183 -16.48 10.02 11.55
N TYR A 184 -16.59 8.95 10.76
CA TYR A 184 -15.91 7.68 11.01
C TYR A 184 -14.75 7.54 10.03
N SER A 185 -13.57 7.16 10.52
CA SER A 185 -12.37 7.04 9.69
C SER A 185 -11.45 5.92 10.16
N SER A 186 -10.65 5.39 9.23
CA SER A 186 -9.57 4.43 9.51
C SER A 186 -10.04 3.14 10.21
N SER A 187 -11.32 2.77 10.02
CA SER A 187 -11.99 1.62 10.70
C SER A 187 -11.83 1.62 12.23
N ARG A 188 -11.63 2.79 12.84
CA ARG A 188 -11.38 2.92 14.29
C ARG A 188 -11.89 4.21 14.90
N ASP A 189 -11.64 5.34 14.27
CA ASP A 189 -11.81 6.64 14.93
C ASP A 189 -13.19 7.21 14.60
N LEU A 190 -13.96 7.55 15.63
CA LEU A 190 -15.27 8.18 15.53
C LEU A 190 -15.23 9.58 16.16
N ASP A 191 -15.39 10.60 15.33
CA ASP A 191 -15.39 12.01 15.72
C ASP A 191 -16.80 12.60 15.63
N ILE A 192 -17.28 13.17 16.75
CA ILE A 192 -18.51 13.96 16.81
C ILE A 192 -18.14 15.43 16.87
N LEU A 193 -18.64 16.19 15.89
CA LEU A 193 -18.32 17.60 15.67
C LEU A 193 -19.61 18.42 15.50
N PRO A 194 -19.58 19.76 15.64
CA PRO A 194 -20.68 20.62 15.17
C PRO A 194 -21.01 20.34 13.70
N LEU A 195 -22.28 20.51 13.29
CA LEU A 195 -22.75 20.21 11.93
C LEU A 195 -21.86 20.81 10.82
N TYR A 196 -21.39 22.04 11.00
CA TYR A 196 -20.56 22.74 10.03
C TYR A 196 -19.05 22.52 10.20
N ALA A 197 -18.62 21.81 11.25
CA ALA A 197 -17.22 21.48 11.47
C ALA A 197 -16.83 20.23 10.67
N ASN A 198 -16.08 20.45 9.60
CA ASN A 198 -15.31 19.44 8.88
C ASN A 198 -14.16 20.11 8.11
N LYS A 199 -13.22 19.30 7.62
CA LYS A 199 -12.04 19.78 6.88
C LYS A 199 -12.41 20.65 5.67
N GLY A 200 -13.44 20.25 4.92
CA GLY A 200 -13.89 20.94 3.70
C GLY A 200 -14.54 22.30 3.94
N ASN A 201 -15.46 22.39 4.89
CA ASN A 201 -16.14 23.64 5.24
C ASN A 201 -15.15 24.67 5.80
N ALA A 202 -14.22 24.23 6.66
CA ALA A 202 -13.17 25.09 7.17
C ALA A 202 -12.25 25.58 6.06
N LEU A 203 -11.93 24.72 5.08
CA LEU A 203 -11.14 25.08 3.91
C LEU A 203 -11.88 26.06 3.00
N ASN A 204 -13.15 25.82 2.70
CA ASN A 204 -13.97 26.71 1.88
C ASN A 204 -14.10 28.09 2.54
N TRP A 205 -14.36 28.13 3.84
CA TRP A 205 -14.41 29.38 4.61
C TRP A 205 -13.06 30.12 4.56
N LEU A 206 -11.94 29.41 4.70
CA LEU A 206 -10.61 30.01 4.61
C LEU A 206 -10.32 30.54 3.21
N ALA A 207 -10.67 29.81 2.16
CA ALA A 207 -10.50 30.26 0.77
C ALA A 207 -11.30 31.55 0.51
N GLU A 208 -12.57 31.60 0.93
CA GLU A 208 -13.42 32.80 0.85
C GLU A 208 -12.82 33.97 1.64
N TRP A 209 -12.35 33.73 2.87
CA TRP A 209 -11.70 34.73 3.72
C TRP A 209 -10.43 35.32 3.07
N LEU A 210 -9.70 34.50 2.31
CA LEU A 210 -8.49 34.91 1.59
C LEU A 210 -8.78 35.48 0.19
N GLY A 211 -10.04 35.44 -0.26
CA GLY A 211 -10.43 35.87 -1.61
C GLY A 211 -9.92 34.95 -2.72
N ILE A 212 -9.68 33.67 -2.42
CA ILE A 212 -9.21 32.66 -3.36
C ILE A 212 -10.41 31.86 -3.88
N GLN A 213 -10.50 31.68 -5.19
CA GLN A 213 -11.59 30.88 -5.78
C GLN A 213 -11.37 29.39 -5.51
N VAL A 214 -12.45 28.61 -5.48
CA VAL A 214 -12.38 27.18 -5.20
C VAL A 214 -11.59 26.44 -6.29
N GLU A 215 -11.71 26.86 -7.54
CA GLU A 215 -10.99 26.30 -8.69
C GLU A 215 -9.47 26.56 -8.61
N GLU A 216 -9.05 27.57 -7.83
CA GLU A 216 -7.65 27.88 -7.54
C GLU A 216 -7.13 27.09 -6.32
N THR A 217 -7.94 26.18 -5.78
CA THR A 217 -7.62 25.35 -4.61
C THR A 217 -7.36 23.91 -5.02
N LEU A 218 -6.24 23.38 -4.55
CA LEU A 218 -5.84 21.98 -4.70
C LEU A 218 -5.81 21.31 -3.33
N VAL A 219 -6.39 20.11 -3.24
CA VAL A 219 -6.42 19.33 -1.99
C VAL A 219 -5.67 18.01 -2.11
N ALA A 220 -5.14 17.48 -1.01
CA ALA A 220 -4.57 16.14 -0.93
C ALA A 220 -5.04 15.40 0.32
N GLY A 221 -5.34 14.11 0.19
CA GLY A 221 -5.84 13.27 1.29
C GLY A 221 -5.76 11.78 1.00
N ASP A 222 -6.00 10.97 2.04
CA ASP A 222 -5.91 9.50 1.99
C ASP A 222 -7.06 8.77 2.71
N THR A 223 -7.81 9.43 3.60
CA THR A 223 -8.86 8.78 4.41
C THR A 223 -10.23 9.44 4.30
N GLY A 224 -11.25 8.82 4.91
CA GLY A 224 -12.63 9.30 4.86
C GLY A 224 -12.88 10.64 5.56
N ASN A 225 -12.02 11.05 6.51
CA ASN A 225 -12.14 12.38 7.10
C ASN A 225 -11.72 13.51 6.13
N ASP A 226 -11.03 13.16 5.04
CA ASP A 226 -10.64 14.06 3.95
C ASP A 226 -11.76 14.26 2.93
N ASN A 227 -12.75 13.36 2.89
CA ASN A 227 -13.87 13.38 1.93
C ASN A 227 -14.47 14.77 1.77
N SER A 228 -14.69 15.47 2.88
CA SER A 228 -15.26 16.83 2.87
C SER A 228 -14.45 17.84 2.04
N MET A 229 -13.11 17.71 1.97
CA MET A 229 -12.27 18.56 1.12
C MET A 229 -12.53 18.31 -0.36
N PHE A 230 -12.65 17.03 -0.77
CA PHE A 230 -12.96 16.64 -2.15
C PHE A 230 -14.42 16.93 -2.53
N GLN A 231 -15.30 17.13 -1.53
CA GLN A 231 -16.71 17.43 -1.75
C GLN A 231 -16.97 18.87 -2.21
N ILE A 232 -16.03 19.79 -2.00
CA ILE A 232 -16.13 21.19 -2.42
C ILE A 232 -16.27 21.26 -3.95
N SER A 233 -17.32 21.91 -4.46
CA SER A 233 -17.59 21.97 -5.89
C SER A 233 -16.55 22.83 -6.62
N GLY A 234 -15.83 22.24 -7.58
CA GLY A 234 -14.81 22.93 -8.39
C GLY A 234 -13.37 22.71 -7.91
N VAL A 235 -13.18 22.08 -6.74
CA VAL A 235 -11.84 21.81 -6.19
C VAL A 235 -11.13 20.72 -6.98
N GLN A 236 -9.82 20.86 -7.15
CA GLN A 236 -8.96 19.80 -7.69
C GLN A 236 -8.41 18.97 -6.54
N GLY A 237 -8.24 17.66 -6.73
CA GLY A 237 -7.81 16.75 -5.66
C GLY A 237 -6.70 15.79 -6.07
N ILE A 238 -5.79 15.51 -5.14
CA ILE A 238 -4.77 14.46 -5.21
C ILE A 238 -5.13 13.37 -4.19
N ILE A 239 -5.25 12.14 -4.66
CA ILE A 239 -5.42 10.96 -3.82
C ILE A 239 -4.12 10.17 -3.89
N VAL A 240 -3.46 9.97 -2.75
CA VAL A 240 -2.20 9.20 -2.68
C VAL A 240 -2.46 7.69 -2.85
N GLU A 241 -1.46 6.92 -3.27
CA GLU A 241 -1.66 5.49 -3.56
C GLU A 241 -2.14 4.68 -2.34
N ASN A 242 -1.72 5.05 -1.13
CA ASN A 242 -2.12 4.39 0.11
C ASN A 242 -3.48 4.86 0.66
N ALA A 243 -4.27 5.55 -0.16
CA ALA A 243 -5.62 5.97 0.21
C ALA A 243 -6.54 4.78 0.50
N GLN A 244 -7.43 4.98 1.47
CA GLN A 244 -8.39 3.99 1.91
C GLN A 244 -9.56 3.85 0.93
N PRO A 245 -10.19 2.67 0.82
CA PRO A 245 -11.33 2.45 -0.07
C PRO A 245 -12.47 3.46 0.14
N GLU A 246 -12.69 3.91 1.37
CA GLU A 246 -13.68 4.93 1.74
C GLU A 246 -13.49 6.27 1.01
N LEU A 247 -12.25 6.75 0.81
CA LEU A 247 -11.99 7.98 0.06
C LEU A 247 -12.18 7.76 -1.44
N LEU A 248 -11.73 6.63 -1.96
CA LEU A 248 -11.90 6.26 -3.37
C LEU A 248 -13.38 6.19 -3.73
N LEU A 249 -14.21 5.59 -2.86
CA LEU A 249 -15.67 5.47 -3.01
C LEU A 249 -16.37 6.83 -3.17
N GLU A 250 -15.98 7.81 -2.35
CA GLU A 250 -16.58 9.15 -2.34
C GLU A 250 -16.12 10.02 -3.51
N THR A 251 -15.00 9.65 -4.14
CA THR A 251 -14.35 10.42 -5.20
C THR A 251 -14.50 9.82 -6.60
N ILE A 252 -15.11 8.64 -6.75
CA ILE A 252 -15.31 7.92 -8.05
C ILE A 252 -15.76 8.82 -9.20
N LYS A 253 -16.63 9.81 -8.93
CA LYS A 253 -17.25 10.67 -9.96
C LYS A 253 -16.65 12.08 -10.01
N ARG A 254 -15.52 12.30 -9.36
CA ARG A 254 -14.90 13.63 -9.18
C ARG A 254 -13.59 13.72 -9.98
N PRO A 255 -13.22 14.94 -10.41
CA PRO A 255 -11.93 15.17 -11.06
C PRO A 255 -10.81 15.09 -10.00
N THR A 256 -10.25 13.90 -9.82
CA THR A 256 -9.13 13.67 -8.89
C THR A 256 -7.98 12.99 -9.60
N TYR A 257 -6.75 13.42 -9.30
CA TYR A 257 -5.54 12.72 -9.68
C TYR A 257 -5.24 11.63 -8.65
N VAL A 258 -5.19 10.37 -9.10
CA VAL A 258 -4.84 9.23 -8.23
C VAL A 258 -3.37 8.86 -8.46
N ALA A 259 -2.53 9.25 -7.51
CA ALA A 259 -1.09 9.09 -7.58
C ALA A 259 -0.66 7.63 -7.57
N THR A 260 0.47 7.34 -8.24
CA THR A 260 1.12 6.02 -8.26
C THR A 260 1.99 5.78 -7.05
N LYS A 261 2.43 6.84 -6.39
CA LYS A 261 3.26 6.78 -5.19
C LYS A 261 2.46 7.07 -3.91
N PRO A 262 2.89 6.55 -2.76
CA PRO A 262 2.23 6.79 -1.48
C PRO A 262 2.75 8.04 -0.78
N PHE A 263 2.03 8.45 0.26
CA PHE A 263 2.42 9.54 1.15
C PHE A 263 2.85 10.79 0.35
N ALA A 264 3.87 11.51 0.85
CA ALA A 264 4.36 12.73 0.24
C ALA A 264 4.91 12.52 -1.17
N ASP A 265 5.38 11.31 -1.53
CA ASP A 265 5.78 10.99 -2.90
C ASP A 265 4.59 11.09 -3.85
N GLY A 266 3.40 10.64 -3.42
CA GLY A 266 2.16 10.76 -4.17
C GLY A 266 1.66 12.20 -4.27
N VAL A 267 1.84 12.99 -3.21
CA VAL A 267 1.54 14.43 -3.23
C VAL A 267 2.44 15.13 -4.25
N LEU A 268 3.75 14.88 -4.23
CA LEU A 268 4.71 15.45 -5.18
C LEU A 268 4.37 15.07 -6.62
N GLU A 269 4.00 13.81 -6.86
CA GLU A 269 3.52 13.34 -8.17
C GLU A 269 2.29 14.14 -8.63
N GLY A 270 1.31 14.34 -7.75
CA GLY A 270 0.12 15.14 -8.05
C GLY A 270 0.43 16.62 -8.27
N LEU A 271 1.36 17.21 -7.51
CA LEU A 271 1.78 18.60 -7.70
C LEU A 271 2.47 18.81 -9.05
N ILE A 272 3.19 17.81 -9.57
CA ILE A 272 3.71 17.82 -10.95
C ILE A 272 2.56 17.76 -11.95
N HIS A 273 1.60 16.86 -11.75
CA HIS A 273 0.44 16.70 -12.63
C HIS A 273 -0.35 18.02 -12.80
N PHE A 274 -0.60 18.74 -11.71
CA PHE A 274 -1.30 20.02 -11.73
C PHE A 274 -0.40 21.23 -12.06
N GLY A 275 0.87 21.02 -12.40
CA GLY A 275 1.80 22.09 -12.80
C GLY A 275 2.23 23.04 -11.68
N VAL A 276 2.00 22.67 -10.42
CA VAL A 276 2.43 23.47 -9.25
C VAL A 276 3.96 23.48 -9.15
N ILE A 277 4.56 22.31 -9.38
CA ILE A 277 6.02 22.11 -9.44
C ILE A 277 6.40 21.45 -10.77
N THR A 278 7.67 21.59 -11.17
CA THR A 278 8.17 20.96 -12.42
C THR A 278 9.02 19.72 -12.18
N SER A 279 9.58 19.59 -10.98
CA SER A 279 10.50 18.52 -10.60
C SER A 279 10.54 18.42 -9.08
N VAL A 280 10.90 17.23 -8.59
CA VAL A 280 11.16 16.98 -7.16
C VAL A 280 12.64 17.21 -6.89
N VAL A 281 12.96 17.80 -5.74
CA VAL A 281 14.36 17.87 -5.25
C VAL A 281 14.78 16.48 -4.79
N ASP A 282 15.91 16.00 -5.30
CA ASP A 282 16.46 14.71 -4.89
C ASP A 282 17.09 14.81 -3.49
N VAL A 283 16.76 13.82 -2.66
CA VAL A 283 17.22 13.65 -1.27
C VAL A 283 17.83 12.26 -1.05
N SER A 284 18.17 11.57 -2.15
CA SER A 284 18.82 10.26 -2.16
C SER A 284 20.10 10.22 -1.32
N ASP A 285 20.91 11.29 -1.34
CA ASP A 285 22.17 11.37 -0.62
C ASP A 285 22.05 11.88 0.84
N GLU A 286 20.87 12.31 1.28
CA GLU A 286 20.69 12.84 2.63
C GLU A 286 20.45 11.73 3.67
N GLU A 287 21.28 11.69 4.71
CA GLU A 287 21.13 10.77 5.84
C GLU A 287 19.94 11.20 6.72
N LEU A 288 18.95 10.32 6.86
CA LEU A 288 17.79 10.59 7.70
C LEU A 288 18.12 10.37 9.19
N SER A 289 17.82 11.34 10.04
CA SER A 289 18.09 11.19 11.47
C SER A 289 17.10 10.24 12.15
N HIS A 290 17.59 9.13 12.70
CA HIS A 290 16.78 8.15 13.46
C HIS A 290 16.03 8.72 14.67
N LYS A 291 16.46 9.88 15.19
CA LYS A 291 15.76 10.58 16.28
C LYS A 291 14.37 11.09 15.87
N ASN A 292 14.11 11.20 14.57
CA ASN A 292 12.84 11.64 14.00
C ASN A 292 11.95 10.46 13.55
N PHE A 293 12.41 9.21 13.74
CA PHE A 293 11.62 8.03 13.41
C PHE A 293 10.70 7.65 14.56
N ASP A 294 9.70 6.84 14.23
CA ASP A 294 8.72 6.32 15.19
C ASP A 294 9.42 5.69 16.42
N PRO A 295 9.11 6.12 17.65
CA PRO A 295 9.69 5.57 18.88
C PRO A 295 9.57 4.04 18.99
N VAL A 296 8.53 3.46 18.37
CA VAL A 296 8.27 2.02 18.36
C VAL A 296 9.36 1.25 17.58
N LEU A 297 9.97 1.84 16.56
CA LEU A 297 11.02 1.21 15.75
C LEU A 297 12.43 1.38 16.37
N HIS A 298 12.63 2.43 17.16
CA HIS A 298 13.91 2.79 17.76
C HIS A 298 14.47 1.72 18.74
N ASN A 299 13.61 0.86 19.31
CA ASN A 299 14.03 -0.14 20.30
C ASN A 299 14.52 -1.46 19.70
N VAL A 300 14.19 -1.74 18.43
CA VAL A 300 14.47 -3.03 17.78
C VAL A 300 15.61 -2.90 16.76
N LEU A 301 15.71 -1.74 16.11
CA LEU A 301 16.72 -1.47 15.09
C LEU A 301 18.02 -1.00 15.74
N ARG A 302 19.14 -1.67 15.44
CA ARG A 302 20.47 -1.24 15.90
C ARG A 302 20.91 -0.05 15.05
N SER A 303 21.70 0.86 15.63
CA SER A 303 22.23 2.02 14.89
C SER A 303 23.02 1.65 13.63
N ASP A 304 23.65 0.46 13.60
CA ASP A 304 24.39 -0.03 12.43
C ASP A 304 23.48 -0.47 11.27
N SER A 305 22.19 -0.71 11.51
CA SER A 305 21.22 -1.18 10.52
C SER A 305 20.81 -0.09 9.51
N PHE A 306 21.18 1.16 9.76
CA PHE A 306 20.77 2.31 8.95
C PHE A 306 21.90 2.98 8.18
N LYS A 307 23.02 2.28 7.98
CA LYS A 307 24.12 2.84 7.20
C LYS A 307 23.69 2.95 5.73
N ALA A 308 23.94 4.12 5.15
CA ALA A 308 23.90 4.28 3.70
C ALA A 308 24.79 3.24 3.02
N LEU A 309 24.43 2.83 1.80
CA LEU A 309 25.23 1.91 1.01
C LEU A 309 26.64 2.48 0.75
N SER A 310 27.66 1.63 0.84
CA SER A 310 28.97 1.99 0.27
C SER A 310 28.91 1.96 -1.26
N SER A 311 29.86 2.63 -1.93
CA SER A 311 29.98 2.57 -3.40
C SER A 311 30.04 1.13 -3.91
N ASP A 312 30.83 0.27 -3.26
CA ASP A 312 30.97 -1.14 -3.63
C ASP A 312 29.64 -1.91 -3.50
N GLN A 313 28.84 -1.61 -2.47
CA GLN A 313 27.52 -2.22 -2.29
C GLN A 313 26.52 -1.75 -3.36
N SER A 314 26.54 -0.46 -3.70
CA SER A 314 25.71 0.10 -4.77
C SER A 314 26.07 -0.50 -6.13
N ASP A 315 27.37 -0.62 -6.45
CA ASP A 315 27.83 -1.26 -7.69
C ASP A 315 27.45 -2.74 -7.76
N TYR A 316 27.47 -3.43 -6.62
CA TYR A 316 27.03 -4.82 -6.51
C TYR A 316 25.52 -4.97 -6.77
N ILE A 317 24.70 -4.07 -6.22
CA ILE A 317 23.24 -4.01 -6.50
C ILE A 317 23.00 -3.73 -7.99
N ASN A 318 23.73 -2.78 -8.58
CA ASN A 318 23.60 -2.44 -10.01
C ASN A 318 24.00 -3.61 -10.91
N THR A 319 25.02 -4.38 -10.51
CA THR A 319 25.40 -5.64 -11.19
C THR A 319 24.27 -6.66 -11.09
N ALA A 320 23.72 -6.88 -9.89
CA ALA A 320 22.59 -7.77 -9.67
C ALA A 320 21.37 -7.38 -10.51
N TYR A 321 21.08 -6.08 -10.66
CA TYR A 321 20.00 -5.59 -11.52
C TYR A 321 20.24 -5.98 -12.99
N LYS A 322 21.45 -5.75 -13.51
CA LYS A 322 21.81 -6.10 -14.89
C LYS A 322 21.64 -7.61 -15.12
N GLU A 323 22.11 -8.44 -14.19
CA GLU A 323 21.94 -9.89 -14.25
C GLU A 323 20.47 -10.31 -14.16
N ALA A 324 19.67 -9.68 -13.29
CA ALA A 324 18.24 -9.95 -13.18
C ALA A 324 17.49 -9.70 -14.50
N VAL A 325 17.85 -8.62 -15.22
CA VAL A 325 17.27 -8.34 -16.55
C VAL A 325 17.63 -9.43 -17.55
N GLU A 326 18.87 -9.93 -17.54
CA GLU A 326 19.29 -11.03 -18.42
C GLU A 326 18.59 -12.35 -18.06
N VAL A 327 18.41 -12.65 -16.77
CA VAL A 327 17.60 -13.78 -16.31
C VAL A 327 16.15 -13.67 -16.78
N LEU A 328 15.57 -12.47 -16.72
CA LEU A 328 14.21 -12.25 -17.20
C LEU A 328 14.10 -12.48 -18.72
N LYS A 329 15.10 -12.04 -19.51
CA LYS A 329 15.16 -12.30 -20.96
C LYS A 329 15.25 -13.79 -21.29
N ARG A 330 15.98 -14.59 -20.50
CA ARG A 330 16.04 -16.06 -20.68
C ARG A 330 14.68 -16.75 -20.54
N ASN A 331 13.74 -16.11 -19.84
CA ASN A 331 12.39 -16.63 -19.60
C ASN A 331 11.36 -16.17 -20.64
N ILE A 332 11.75 -15.40 -21.66
CA ILE A 332 10.84 -14.95 -22.70
C ILE A 332 10.46 -16.13 -23.60
N THR A 333 9.16 -16.36 -23.75
CA THR A 333 8.60 -17.31 -24.74
C THR A 333 7.57 -16.61 -25.62
N PRO A 334 7.14 -17.23 -26.74
CA PRO A 334 6.12 -16.64 -27.61
C PRO A 334 4.78 -16.36 -26.93
N ILE A 335 4.45 -17.10 -25.86
CA ILE A 335 3.15 -17.03 -25.18
C ILE A 335 3.24 -16.45 -23.76
N GLY A 336 4.40 -15.94 -23.35
CA GLY A 336 4.59 -15.32 -22.02
C GLY A 336 5.88 -15.76 -21.32
N PHE A 337 6.02 -15.39 -20.05
CA PHE A 337 7.15 -15.81 -19.24
C PHE A 337 7.03 -17.26 -18.78
N SER A 338 8.07 -18.07 -19.01
CA SER A 338 8.21 -19.36 -18.33
C SER A 338 8.50 -19.15 -16.83
N ALA A 339 8.19 -20.14 -15.99
CA ALA A 339 8.56 -20.09 -14.57
C ALA A 339 10.08 -19.94 -14.37
N CYS A 340 10.85 -20.77 -15.08
CA CYS A 340 12.32 -20.74 -15.07
C CYS A 340 12.90 -20.97 -16.47
N SER A 341 14.18 -20.64 -16.65
CA SER A 341 14.83 -20.76 -17.97
C SER A 341 14.75 -22.19 -18.49
N LEU A 342 14.11 -22.35 -19.65
CA LEU A 342 13.88 -23.65 -20.27
C LEU A 342 15.15 -24.31 -20.81
N ASN A 343 16.18 -23.52 -21.12
CA ASN A 343 17.43 -24.00 -21.72
C ASN A 343 18.51 -24.31 -20.68
N ASP A 344 18.36 -23.76 -19.47
CA ASP A 344 19.34 -23.88 -18.40
C ASP A 344 18.94 -24.91 -17.33
N ASN A 345 17.77 -25.54 -17.47
CA ASN A 345 17.27 -26.54 -16.53
C ASN A 345 16.93 -27.85 -17.26
N THR A 346 17.12 -28.97 -16.57
CA THR A 346 16.59 -30.27 -16.99
C THR A 346 15.23 -30.52 -16.35
N PHE A 347 14.31 -31.04 -17.14
CA PHE A 347 12.94 -31.35 -16.73
C PHE A 347 12.74 -32.86 -16.81
N GLU A 348 12.49 -33.48 -15.67
CA GLU A 348 12.04 -34.87 -15.58
C GLU A 348 10.51 -34.91 -15.67
N THR A 349 9.92 -36.10 -15.82
CA THR A 349 8.46 -36.27 -15.90
C THR A 349 7.69 -35.67 -14.72
N THR A 350 8.32 -35.55 -13.54
CA THR A 350 7.71 -34.95 -12.34
C THR A 350 7.72 -33.43 -12.33
N ASP A 351 8.52 -32.79 -13.19
CA ASP A 351 8.78 -31.35 -13.21
C ASP A 351 8.38 -30.72 -14.56
N GLU A 352 7.60 -31.43 -15.38
CA GLU A 352 7.12 -30.93 -16.67
C GLU A 352 6.29 -29.65 -16.53
N ASN A 353 5.74 -29.41 -15.35
CA ASN A 353 4.96 -28.22 -15.01
C ASN A 353 5.77 -26.92 -15.04
N TYR A 354 7.09 -26.95 -14.88
CA TYR A 354 7.93 -25.76 -15.06
C TYR A 354 7.99 -25.28 -16.52
N ARG A 355 7.65 -26.14 -17.49
CA ARG A 355 7.52 -25.77 -18.92
C ARG A 355 6.15 -25.14 -19.21
N SER A 356 5.76 -24.17 -18.38
CA SER A 356 4.44 -23.54 -18.45
C SER A 356 4.50 -22.05 -18.14
N ILE A 357 3.48 -21.34 -18.61
CA ILE A 357 3.12 -20.01 -18.13
C ILE A 357 2.26 -20.21 -16.89
N TRP A 358 2.85 -20.02 -15.71
CA TRP A 358 2.10 -20.09 -14.45
C TRP A 358 1.37 -18.77 -14.20
N ALA A 359 0.10 -18.85 -13.79
CA ALA A 359 -0.71 -17.65 -13.59
C ALA A 359 -0.15 -16.74 -12.49
N ARG A 360 0.18 -17.32 -11.33
CA ARG A 360 0.85 -16.62 -10.23
C ARG A 360 2.21 -16.07 -10.66
N ASP A 361 3.14 -16.94 -11.08
CA ASP A 361 4.52 -16.56 -11.36
C ASP A 361 4.59 -15.54 -12.49
N GLY A 362 3.81 -15.75 -13.55
CA GLY A 362 3.70 -14.86 -14.69
C GLY A 362 3.13 -13.50 -14.29
N SER A 363 2.08 -13.47 -13.46
CA SER A 363 1.48 -12.22 -12.98
C SER A 363 2.43 -11.43 -12.07
N ILE A 364 3.11 -12.09 -11.12
CA ILE A 364 4.14 -11.48 -10.27
C ILE A 364 5.31 -10.97 -11.12
N THR A 365 5.74 -11.76 -12.11
CA THR A 365 6.80 -11.37 -13.05
C THR A 365 6.41 -10.14 -13.86
N VAL A 366 5.17 -10.08 -14.36
CA VAL A 366 4.64 -8.92 -15.07
C VAL A 366 4.70 -7.69 -14.17
N ILE A 367 4.08 -7.73 -13.00
CA ILE A 367 4.01 -6.58 -12.06
C ILE A 367 5.40 -6.03 -11.78
N ASN A 368 6.35 -6.90 -11.42
CA ASN A 368 7.66 -6.47 -10.96
C ASN A 368 8.65 -6.13 -12.09
N SER A 369 8.30 -6.37 -13.35
CA SER A 369 9.11 -6.00 -14.52
C SER A 369 8.54 -4.81 -15.31
N LEU A 370 7.41 -4.23 -14.89
CA LEU A 370 6.75 -3.14 -15.61
C LEU A 370 7.63 -1.89 -15.81
N SER A 371 8.65 -1.69 -14.98
CA SER A 371 9.60 -0.58 -15.07
C SER A 371 10.69 -0.78 -16.14
N VAL A 372 10.85 -2.00 -16.67
CA VAL A 372 11.88 -2.31 -17.67
C VAL A 372 11.43 -1.80 -19.03
N ASP A 373 12.22 -0.89 -19.61
CA ASP A 373 12.02 -0.37 -20.96
C ASP A 373 12.75 -1.23 -22.00
N ASP A 374 12.20 -2.43 -22.23
CA ASP A 374 12.69 -3.37 -23.25
C ASP A 374 11.50 -3.90 -24.07
N PRO A 375 11.51 -3.75 -25.41
CA PRO A 375 10.39 -4.16 -26.26
C PRO A 375 10.07 -5.65 -26.22
N ASP A 376 11.07 -6.51 -26.02
CA ASP A 376 10.88 -7.96 -25.94
C ASP A 376 10.24 -8.35 -24.61
N ILE A 377 10.70 -7.75 -23.52
CA ILE A 377 10.08 -7.89 -22.20
C ILE A 377 8.65 -7.36 -22.23
N ARG A 378 8.40 -6.17 -22.81
CA ARG A 378 7.07 -5.58 -22.90
C ARG A 378 6.08 -6.46 -23.68
N ARG A 379 6.54 -7.04 -24.80
CA ARG A 379 5.75 -8.00 -25.57
C ARG A 379 5.45 -9.26 -24.74
N CYS A 380 6.44 -9.79 -24.04
CA CYS A 380 6.30 -10.97 -23.19
C CYS A 380 5.33 -10.73 -22.01
N GLN A 381 5.37 -9.55 -21.39
CA GLN A 381 4.43 -9.16 -20.34
C GLN A 381 2.98 -9.21 -20.84
N ARG A 382 2.74 -8.60 -22.01
CA ARG A 382 1.42 -8.58 -22.62
C ARG A 382 0.97 -10.00 -23.04
N ALA A 383 1.87 -10.79 -23.61
CA ALA A 383 1.59 -12.17 -24.00
C ALA A 383 1.24 -13.06 -22.80
N THR A 384 1.93 -12.88 -21.67
CA THR A 384 1.65 -13.61 -20.41
C THR A 384 0.20 -13.40 -19.97
N LEU A 385 -0.23 -12.13 -19.89
CA LEU A 385 -1.62 -11.80 -19.52
C LEU A 385 -2.61 -12.34 -20.55
N GLN A 386 -2.32 -12.17 -21.84
CA GLN A 386 -3.21 -12.60 -22.91
C GLN A 386 -3.42 -14.11 -22.89
N THR A 387 -2.34 -14.89 -22.76
CA THR A 387 -2.42 -16.36 -22.72
C THR A 387 -3.30 -16.84 -21.56
N LEU A 388 -3.17 -16.25 -20.37
CA LEU A 388 -3.98 -16.62 -19.22
C LEU A 388 -5.45 -16.24 -19.40
N LEU A 389 -5.72 -15.06 -19.96
CA LEU A 389 -7.08 -14.58 -20.24
C LEU A 389 -7.77 -15.42 -21.32
N GLU A 390 -7.08 -15.75 -22.42
CA GLU A 390 -7.60 -16.60 -23.51
C GLU A 390 -7.97 -18.00 -23.05
N HIS A 391 -7.31 -18.50 -22.00
CA HIS A 391 -7.53 -19.84 -21.45
C HIS A 391 -8.33 -19.82 -20.14
N THR A 392 -8.92 -18.69 -19.77
CA THR A 392 -9.89 -18.65 -18.67
C THR A 392 -11.08 -19.53 -19.04
N SER A 393 -11.52 -20.36 -18.09
CA SER A 393 -12.65 -21.27 -18.33
C SER A 393 -13.94 -20.48 -18.56
N THR A 394 -14.95 -21.11 -19.15
CA THR A 394 -16.27 -20.49 -19.34
C THR A 394 -16.94 -20.04 -18.03
N ARG A 395 -16.46 -20.51 -16.87
CA ARG A 395 -16.98 -20.16 -15.54
C ARG A 395 -16.16 -19.08 -14.84
N GLY A 396 -15.07 -18.59 -15.45
CA GLY A 396 -14.18 -17.59 -14.87
C GLY A 396 -12.97 -18.15 -14.13
N GLN A 397 -12.83 -19.49 -14.00
CA GLN A 397 -11.61 -20.07 -13.43
C GLN A 397 -10.40 -19.81 -14.34
N VAL A 398 -9.40 -19.12 -13.81
CA VAL A 398 -8.08 -18.96 -14.45
C VAL A 398 -7.31 -20.27 -14.29
N PRO A 399 -6.63 -20.79 -15.33
CA PRO A 399 -5.80 -21.98 -15.19
C PRO A 399 -4.62 -21.70 -14.27
N SER A 400 -4.22 -22.69 -13.46
CA SER A 400 -3.00 -22.62 -12.65
C SER A 400 -1.79 -22.38 -13.55
N ASN A 401 -1.75 -23.05 -14.70
CA ASN A 401 -0.74 -22.86 -15.71
C ASN A 401 -1.24 -23.20 -17.14
N VAL A 402 -0.54 -22.67 -18.14
CA VAL A 402 -0.71 -23.05 -19.55
C VAL A 402 0.60 -23.61 -20.08
N ARG A 403 0.59 -24.84 -20.58
CA ARG A 403 1.78 -25.53 -21.10
C ARG A 403 2.34 -24.82 -22.32
N ILE A 404 3.64 -24.54 -22.35
CA ILE A 404 4.27 -23.76 -23.42
C ILE A 404 4.28 -24.51 -24.75
N ASP A 405 4.60 -25.81 -24.71
CA ASP A 405 4.79 -26.61 -25.92
C ASP A 405 3.46 -27.01 -26.59
N SER A 406 2.40 -27.23 -25.80
CA SER A 406 1.09 -27.69 -26.28
C SER A 406 -0.03 -26.65 -26.24
N VAL A 407 0.18 -25.53 -25.51
CA VAL A 407 -0.83 -24.50 -25.25
C VAL A 407 -2.07 -25.08 -24.56
N THR A 408 -1.88 -26.12 -23.75
CA THR A 408 -2.96 -26.76 -22.99
C THR A 408 -3.05 -26.13 -21.60
N PRO A 409 -4.24 -25.66 -21.16
CA PRO A 409 -4.44 -25.18 -19.80
C PRO A 409 -4.56 -26.32 -18.80
N ASP A 410 -4.06 -26.08 -17.59
CA ASP A 410 -4.20 -26.93 -16.41
C ASP A 410 -4.90 -26.13 -15.31
N TYR A 411 -6.10 -26.56 -14.93
CA TYR A 411 -6.94 -25.90 -13.92
C TYR A 411 -6.81 -26.53 -12.54
N SER A 412 -6.13 -27.67 -12.45
CA SER A 412 -6.06 -28.51 -11.25
C SER A 412 -4.73 -28.38 -10.52
N GLY A 413 -3.81 -27.53 -10.97
CA GLY A 413 -2.59 -27.18 -10.20
C GLY A 413 -1.74 -28.38 -9.78
N VAL A 414 -1.01 -28.24 -8.68
CA VAL A 414 -0.22 -29.33 -8.12
C VAL A 414 -1.12 -30.26 -7.30
N GLY A 415 -1.02 -31.56 -7.52
CA GLY A 415 -1.76 -32.56 -6.74
C GLY A 415 -3.27 -32.63 -7.03
N ASP A 416 -3.71 -32.14 -8.20
CA ASP A 416 -5.12 -32.00 -8.59
C ASP A 416 -5.93 -31.03 -7.70
N ILE A 417 -5.24 -30.05 -7.09
CA ILE A 417 -5.79 -28.99 -6.26
C ILE A 417 -5.86 -27.68 -7.05
N ALA A 418 -7.08 -27.12 -7.16
CA ALA A 418 -7.30 -25.85 -7.84
C ALA A 418 -6.57 -24.70 -7.11
N SER A 419 -5.80 -23.90 -7.87
CA SER A 419 -5.17 -22.68 -7.36
C SER A 419 -6.15 -21.51 -7.45
N ILE A 420 -6.49 -20.93 -6.31
CA ILE A 420 -7.41 -19.78 -6.21
C ILE A 420 -6.67 -18.47 -6.51
N ASP A 421 -5.43 -18.38 -6.05
CA ASP A 421 -4.56 -17.20 -6.18
C ASP A 421 -4.20 -16.86 -7.64
N SER A 422 -4.30 -17.83 -8.56
CA SER A 422 -4.14 -17.60 -10.01
C SER A 422 -5.05 -16.50 -10.54
N GLY A 423 -6.33 -16.52 -10.17
CA GLY A 423 -7.29 -15.50 -10.55
C GLY A 423 -7.02 -14.16 -9.86
N LEU A 424 -6.67 -14.20 -8.58
CA LEU A 424 -6.37 -13.00 -7.78
C LEU A 424 -5.20 -12.23 -8.38
N TRP A 425 -4.09 -12.91 -8.65
CA TRP A 425 -2.90 -12.29 -9.23
C TRP A 425 -3.11 -11.79 -10.65
N LEU A 426 -3.88 -12.51 -11.49
CA LEU A 426 -4.13 -12.07 -12.86
C LEU A 426 -4.90 -10.75 -12.90
N VAL A 427 -5.92 -10.57 -12.04
CA VAL A 427 -6.69 -9.33 -11.93
C VAL A 427 -5.79 -8.17 -11.49
N ILE A 428 -4.96 -8.41 -10.46
CA ILE A 428 -4.01 -7.43 -9.94
C ILE A 428 -3.00 -7.03 -11.04
N ALA A 429 -2.37 -8.01 -11.70
CA ALA A 429 -1.39 -7.77 -12.74
C ALA A 429 -1.98 -7.04 -13.95
N PHE A 430 -3.21 -7.39 -14.35
CA PHE A 430 -3.94 -6.70 -15.41
C PHE A 430 -4.13 -5.22 -15.08
N TYR A 431 -4.60 -4.89 -13.87
CA TYR A 431 -4.74 -3.49 -13.45
C TYR A 431 -3.40 -2.73 -13.52
N HIS A 432 -2.34 -3.28 -12.94
CA HIS A 432 -1.03 -2.61 -12.96
C HIS A 432 -0.48 -2.44 -14.39
N TYR A 433 -0.67 -3.44 -15.25
CA TYR A 433 -0.29 -3.35 -16.66
C TYR A 433 -1.04 -2.22 -17.38
N ILE A 434 -2.38 -2.15 -17.25
CA ILE A 434 -3.19 -1.09 -17.87
C ILE A 434 -2.79 0.28 -17.32
N ARG A 435 -2.55 0.39 -16.01
CA ARG A 435 -2.15 1.64 -15.38
C ARG A 435 -0.81 2.15 -15.91
N GLN A 436 0.18 1.26 -16.07
CA GLN A 436 1.52 1.63 -16.56
C GLN A 436 1.51 1.95 -18.07
N THR A 437 0.86 1.10 -18.86
CA THR A 437 0.92 1.18 -20.34
C THR A 437 -0.12 2.11 -20.94
N ARG A 438 -1.20 2.39 -20.21
CA ARG A 438 -2.39 3.10 -20.69
C ARG A 438 -3.01 2.44 -21.92
N ASP A 439 -2.87 1.12 -22.07
CA ASP A 439 -3.46 0.34 -23.15
C ASP A 439 -4.98 0.17 -22.94
N TYR A 440 -5.74 1.24 -23.15
CA TYR A 440 -7.19 1.25 -22.95
C TYR A 440 -7.95 0.39 -23.97
N GLU A 441 -7.32 0.03 -25.10
CA GLU A 441 -7.88 -0.94 -26.03
C GLU A 441 -7.85 -2.34 -25.42
N TYR A 442 -6.70 -2.74 -24.88
CA TYR A 442 -6.57 -4.00 -24.14
C TYR A 442 -7.51 -4.08 -22.94
N LEU A 443 -7.67 -2.97 -22.20
CA LEU A 443 -8.66 -2.83 -21.13
C LEU A 443 -10.08 -3.16 -21.61
N ARG A 444 -10.52 -2.57 -22.72
CA ARG A 444 -11.87 -2.79 -23.26
C ARG A 444 -12.07 -4.20 -23.79
N ASN A 445 -11.03 -4.79 -24.38
CA ASN A 445 -11.11 -6.13 -24.95
C ASN A 445 -11.25 -7.23 -23.88
N TRP A 446 -10.65 -7.03 -22.70
CA TRP A 446 -10.57 -8.06 -21.65
C TRP A 446 -11.35 -7.73 -20.38
N GLY A 447 -11.93 -6.52 -20.26
CA GLY A 447 -12.66 -6.09 -19.06
C GLY A 447 -13.80 -7.05 -18.66
N ASP A 448 -14.52 -7.62 -19.63
CA ASP A 448 -15.58 -8.59 -19.37
C ASP A 448 -15.04 -9.93 -18.86
N GLU A 449 -13.88 -10.39 -19.35
CA GLU A 449 -13.24 -11.62 -18.86
C GLU A 449 -12.70 -11.42 -17.43
N ILE A 450 -12.12 -10.26 -17.14
CA ILE A 450 -11.73 -9.89 -15.77
C ILE A 450 -12.94 -9.93 -14.82
N LYS A 451 -14.08 -9.41 -15.28
CA LYS A 451 -15.33 -9.48 -14.51
C LYS A 451 -15.80 -10.92 -14.31
N ASN A 452 -15.67 -11.79 -15.31
CA ASN A 452 -15.99 -13.21 -15.22
C ASN A 452 -15.11 -13.92 -14.17
N ILE A 453 -13.80 -13.65 -14.17
CA ILE A 453 -12.86 -14.15 -13.18
C ILE A 453 -13.26 -13.71 -11.77
N MET A 454 -13.60 -12.43 -11.60
CA MET A 454 -14.04 -11.90 -10.30
C MET A 454 -15.35 -12.53 -9.81
N ASN A 455 -16.27 -12.91 -10.69
CA ASN A 455 -17.47 -13.65 -10.28
C ASN A 455 -17.15 -15.07 -9.81
N TRP A 456 -16.16 -15.73 -10.43
CA TRP A 456 -15.70 -17.05 -10.01
C TRP A 456 -15.01 -17.03 -8.65
N LEU A 457 -14.16 -16.03 -8.43
CA LEU A 457 -13.48 -15.78 -7.15
C LEU A 457 -14.48 -15.49 -6.04
N GLU A 458 -15.46 -14.61 -6.29
CA GLU A 458 -16.50 -14.27 -5.33
C GLU A 458 -17.39 -15.46 -4.97
N ALA A 459 -17.54 -16.44 -5.86
CA ALA A 459 -18.24 -17.69 -5.56
C ALA A 459 -17.49 -18.60 -4.58
N GLN A 460 -16.21 -18.33 -4.28
CA GLN A 460 -15.45 -19.03 -3.25
C GLN A 460 -15.73 -18.50 -1.83
N ASP A 461 -16.38 -17.33 -1.70
CA ASP A 461 -17.04 -16.93 -0.45
C ASP A 461 -18.40 -17.65 -0.37
N SER A 462 -18.34 -18.92 0.03
CA SER A 462 -19.48 -19.85 0.00
C SER A 462 -20.44 -19.65 1.17
N ASN A 463 -20.01 -18.95 2.23
CA ASN A 463 -20.81 -18.66 3.42
C ASN A 463 -21.26 -17.18 3.50
N ASN A 464 -20.82 -16.35 2.56
CA ASN A 464 -21.11 -14.92 2.44
C ASN A 464 -20.65 -14.11 3.67
N ASP A 465 -19.45 -14.40 4.18
CA ASP A 465 -18.83 -13.72 5.31
C ASP A 465 -17.70 -12.76 4.92
N SER A 466 -17.55 -12.49 3.62
CA SER A 466 -16.53 -11.67 2.93
C SER A 466 -15.16 -12.32 2.72
N LEU A 467 -14.89 -13.49 3.28
CA LEU A 467 -13.62 -14.20 3.09
C LEU A 467 -13.78 -15.41 2.15
N LEU A 468 -12.68 -15.86 1.57
CA LEU A 468 -12.67 -17.01 0.66
C LEU A 468 -12.47 -18.32 1.43
N GLU A 469 -13.16 -19.38 1.01
CA GLU A 469 -12.82 -20.74 1.44
C GLU A 469 -11.80 -21.38 0.49
N ILE A 470 -10.53 -21.36 0.90
CA ILE A 470 -9.40 -21.89 0.14
C ILE A 470 -9.25 -23.41 0.37
N PRO A 471 -9.10 -24.23 -0.68
CA PRO A 471 -8.80 -25.65 -0.50
C PRO A 471 -7.40 -25.83 0.11
N GLU A 472 -7.16 -26.97 0.78
CA GLU A 472 -5.82 -27.24 1.33
C GLU A 472 -4.77 -27.19 0.22
N ALA A 473 -3.69 -26.42 0.39
CA ALA A 473 -2.66 -26.19 -0.63
C ALA A 473 -3.19 -25.56 -1.95
N GLY A 474 -4.25 -24.77 -1.87
CA GLY A 474 -4.92 -24.10 -2.99
C GLY A 474 -4.30 -22.78 -3.44
N ASP A 475 -3.06 -22.50 -3.04
CA ASP A 475 -2.39 -21.21 -3.24
C ASP A 475 -0.93 -21.39 -3.67
N TRP A 476 -0.13 -20.33 -3.50
CA TRP A 476 1.29 -20.31 -3.81
C TRP A 476 2.12 -21.36 -3.06
N MET A 477 1.66 -21.78 -1.87
CA MET A 477 2.21 -22.86 -1.08
C MET A 477 1.52 -24.18 -1.43
N ASP A 478 1.54 -24.53 -2.73
CA ASP A 478 0.82 -25.64 -3.38
C ASP A 478 1.17 -27.08 -2.92
N LEU A 479 1.89 -27.20 -1.80
CA LEU A 479 2.23 -28.44 -1.08
C LEU A 479 2.27 -28.21 0.44
N PHE A 480 1.43 -27.33 0.97
CA PHE A 480 1.41 -26.94 2.38
C PHE A 480 0.00 -26.97 2.98
N GLY A 481 -0.11 -27.46 4.22
CA GLY A 481 -1.35 -27.86 4.87
C GLY A 481 -2.15 -26.73 5.49
N ARG A 482 -2.52 -25.73 4.67
CA ARG A 482 -3.39 -24.60 5.05
C ARG A 482 -4.61 -24.53 4.14
N SER A 483 -5.76 -24.18 4.71
CA SER A 483 -7.07 -24.22 4.06
C SER A 483 -8.06 -23.22 4.70
N TYR A 484 -9.28 -23.15 4.17
CA TYR A 484 -10.33 -22.24 4.62
C TYR A 484 -9.91 -20.77 4.47
N ASN A 485 -9.88 -19.96 5.53
CA ASN A 485 -9.45 -18.57 5.42
C ASN A 485 -7.92 -18.49 5.63
N VAL A 486 -7.18 -18.43 4.52
CA VAL A 486 -5.72 -18.33 4.50
C VAL A 486 -5.30 -16.88 4.31
N LEU A 487 -4.47 -16.34 5.21
CA LEU A 487 -4.14 -14.90 5.24
C LEU A 487 -3.65 -14.38 3.89
N TYR A 488 -2.78 -15.14 3.22
CA TYR A 488 -2.22 -14.81 1.92
C TYR A 488 -3.33 -14.52 0.89
N ASP A 489 -4.25 -15.46 0.72
CA ASP A 489 -5.36 -15.35 -0.23
C ASP A 489 -6.32 -14.23 0.14
N GLU A 490 -6.63 -14.04 1.42
CA GLU A 490 -7.54 -12.97 1.84
C GLU A 490 -6.97 -11.57 1.57
N VAL A 491 -5.67 -11.40 1.78
CA VAL A 491 -4.97 -10.16 1.45
C VAL A 491 -4.99 -9.89 -0.05
N LEU A 492 -4.82 -10.94 -0.87
CA LEU A 492 -4.96 -10.84 -2.32
C LEU A 492 -6.40 -10.59 -2.75
N TRP A 493 -7.38 -11.18 -2.07
CA TRP A 493 -8.81 -10.99 -2.33
C TRP A 493 -9.26 -9.56 -2.09
N TYR A 494 -8.80 -8.96 -0.99
CA TYR A 494 -8.93 -7.53 -0.73
C TYR A 494 -8.39 -6.71 -1.91
N TYR A 495 -7.14 -6.98 -2.32
CA TYR A 495 -6.47 -6.17 -3.33
C TYR A 495 -7.04 -6.39 -4.74
N ALA A 496 -7.51 -7.60 -5.05
CA ALA A 496 -8.23 -7.93 -6.28
C ALA A 496 -9.55 -7.16 -6.37
N ASN A 497 -10.31 -7.03 -5.27
CA ASN A 497 -11.51 -6.18 -5.26
C ASN A 497 -11.16 -4.69 -5.44
N LEU A 498 -10.12 -4.21 -4.77
CA LEU A 498 -9.66 -2.82 -4.93
C LEU A 498 -9.29 -2.53 -6.39
N THR A 499 -8.43 -3.35 -6.99
CA THR A 499 -7.94 -3.21 -8.36
C THR A 499 -9.05 -3.41 -9.40
N HIS A 500 -9.96 -4.36 -9.21
CA HIS A 500 -11.13 -4.51 -10.07
C HIS A 500 -12.08 -3.33 -9.98
N GLY A 501 -12.26 -2.73 -8.79
CA GLY A 501 -12.99 -1.48 -8.63
C GLY A 501 -12.40 -0.35 -9.46
N ARG A 502 -11.06 -0.24 -9.50
CA ARG A 502 -10.35 0.72 -10.35
C ARG A 502 -10.45 0.41 -11.84
N ILE A 503 -10.42 -0.87 -12.23
CA ILE A 503 -10.68 -1.31 -13.62
C ILE A 503 -12.08 -0.88 -14.05
N ALA A 504 -13.10 -1.12 -13.22
CA ALA A 504 -14.48 -0.74 -13.50
C ALA A 504 -14.63 0.79 -13.65
N GLU A 505 -13.94 1.57 -12.82
CA GLU A 505 -13.89 3.04 -12.94
C GLU A 505 -13.27 3.49 -14.27
N LEU A 506 -12.15 2.88 -14.69
CA LEU A 506 -11.52 3.17 -15.99
C LEU A 506 -12.42 2.79 -17.19
N LEU A 507 -13.29 1.80 -17.01
CA LEU A 507 -14.30 1.40 -17.99
C LEU A 507 -15.57 2.27 -17.92
N GLY A 508 -15.70 3.13 -16.92
CA GLY A 508 -16.90 3.97 -16.69
C GLY A 508 -18.07 3.24 -16.02
N ASP A 509 -17.89 2.02 -15.53
CA ASP A 509 -18.89 1.29 -14.74
C ASP A 509 -18.78 1.67 -13.25
N TYR A 510 -19.27 2.88 -12.93
CA TYR A 510 -19.21 3.40 -11.56
C TYR A 510 -20.05 2.62 -10.54
N ASN A 511 -21.04 1.84 -11.00
CA ASN A 511 -21.84 1.01 -10.11
C ASN A 511 -21.03 -0.20 -9.65
N LEU A 512 -20.35 -0.88 -10.59
CA LEU A 512 -19.44 -1.98 -10.28
C LEU A 512 -18.23 -1.48 -9.47
N ALA A 513 -17.67 -0.32 -9.83
CA ALA A 513 -16.58 0.30 -9.07
C ALA A 513 -16.97 0.50 -7.60
N GLY A 514 -18.15 1.11 -7.36
CA GLY A 514 -18.67 1.32 -6.02
C GLY A 514 -18.96 0.01 -5.27
N TYR A 515 -19.45 -1.04 -5.96
CA TYR A 515 -19.63 -2.36 -5.35
C TYR A 515 -18.31 -2.93 -4.85
N ARG A 516 -17.31 -2.99 -5.73
CA ARG A 516 -16.02 -3.62 -5.45
C ARG A 516 -15.21 -2.88 -4.38
N LEU A 517 -15.23 -1.56 -4.39
CA LEU A 517 -14.55 -0.78 -3.35
C LEU A 517 -15.23 -0.94 -1.97
N ARG A 518 -16.56 -1.12 -1.90
CA ARG A 518 -17.24 -1.48 -0.65
C ARG A 518 -16.88 -2.90 -0.19
N GLN A 519 -16.78 -3.86 -1.10
CA GLN A 519 -16.32 -5.21 -0.77
C GLN A 519 -14.89 -5.18 -0.25
N ALA A 520 -13.97 -4.47 -0.90
CA ALA A 520 -12.61 -4.28 -0.42
C ALA A 520 -12.58 -3.73 1.02
N GLN A 521 -13.38 -2.70 1.33
CA GLN A 521 -13.49 -2.20 2.70
C GLN A 521 -13.94 -3.29 3.69
N LEU A 522 -14.99 -4.03 3.36
CA LEU A 522 -15.53 -5.09 4.21
C LEU A 522 -14.52 -6.23 4.44
N ILE A 523 -13.84 -6.68 3.38
CA ILE A 523 -12.81 -7.72 3.45
C ILE A 523 -11.68 -7.27 4.37
N LYS A 524 -11.18 -6.04 4.19
CA LYS A 524 -10.11 -5.47 5.03
C LYS A 524 -10.49 -5.46 6.51
N GLU A 525 -11.71 -5.02 6.83
CA GLU A 525 -12.22 -4.99 8.21
C GLU A 525 -12.33 -6.43 8.77
N THR A 526 -12.86 -7.36 7.98
CA THR A 526 -12.96 -8.77 8.39
C THR A 526 -11.58 -9.40 8.61
N ILE A 527 -10.58 -9.13 7.77
CA ILE A 527 -9.20 -9.60 7.98
C ILE A 527 -8.64 -9.05 9.29
N ASN A 528 -8.71 -7.73 9.48
CA ASN A 528 -8.18 -7.07 10.69
C ASN A 528 -8.89 -7.50 11.98
N ARG A 529 -10.15 -7.93 11.89
CA ARG A 529 -10.93 -8.44 13.02
C ARG A 529 -10.64 -9.91 13.31
N LYS A 530 -10.62 -10.77 12.29
CA LYS A 530 -10.46 -12.22 12.46
C LYS A 530 -8.99 -12.61 12.69
N PHE A 531 -8.06 -12.08 11.89
CA PHE A 531 -6.65 -12.49 11.87
C PHE A 531 -5.74 -11.72 12.86
N TRP A 532 -6.22 -10.64 13.49
CA TRP A 532 -5.49 -9.94 14.56
C TRP A 532 -6.20 -10.15 15.91
N PRO A 533 -6.01 -11.30 16.59
CA PRO A 533 -6.62 -11.52 17.90
C PRO A 533 -6.18 -10.43 18.90
N SER A 534 -7.15 -9.92 19.66
CA SER A 534 -6.92 -8.97 20.75
C SER A 534 -7.90 -9.20 21.90
N ILE A 535 -7.42 -9.01 23.13
CA ILE A 535 -8.23 -9.17 24.37
C ILE A 535 -9.33 -8.11 24.51
N HIS A 536 -9.29 -7.06 23.69
CA HIS A 536 -10.22 -5.93 23.72
C HIS A 536 -11.43 -6.10 22.78
N ASN A 537 -11.55 -7.22 22.07
CA ASN A 537 -12.63 -7.43 21.12
C ASN A 537 -13.85 -8.08 21.81
N ASP A 538 -14.92 -7.31 22.00
CA ASP A 538 -16.06 -7.64 22.88
C ASP A 538 -17.26 -8.28 22.14
N GLN A 539 -17.02 -9.03 21.05
CA GLN A 539 -18.10 -9.66 20.26
C GLN A 539 -18.47 -11.09 20.72
N THR A 540 -19.67 -11.52 20.32
CA THR A 540 -20.37 -12.74 20.77
C THR A 540 -19.67 -14.04 20.38
N ARG A 541 -19.59 -14.95 21.37
CA ARG A 541 -18.75 -16.16 21.38
C ARG A 541 -19.09 -17.22 20.33
N ASN A 542 -18.26 -17.36 19.28
CA ASN A 542 -18.28 -18.48 18.33
C ASN A 542 -17.19 -19.54 18.61
N PHE A 543 -17.24 -20.69 17.92
CA PHE A 543 -16.27 -21.79 18.11
C PHE A 543 -14.85 -21.44 17.61
N SER A 544 -14.78 -20.59 16.58
CA SER A 544 -13.56 -20.02 15.99
C SER A 544 -13.00 -18.85 16.81
N GLU A 545 -13.09 -18.90 18.14
CA GLU A 545 -12.54 -17.89 19.07
C GLU A 545 -11.37 -18.42 19.89
N GLN A 546 -10.93 -19.64 19.64
CA GLN A 546 -9.78 -20.22 20.31
C GLN A 546 -8.52 -19.34 20.12
N GLN A 547 -8.41 -18.60 19.02
CA GLN A 547 -7.29 -17.69 18.79
C GLN A 547 -7.22 -16.55 19.80
N TYR A 548 -8.34 -16.10 20.39
CA TYR A 548 -8.30 -15.06 21.43
C TYR A 548 -7.64 -15.56 22.72
N ALA A 549 -7.48 -16.88 22.89
CA ALA A 549 -6.66 -17.44 23.98
C ALA A 549 -5.16 -17.13 23.83
N LEU A 550 -4.69 -16.71 22.64
CA LEU A 550 -3.31 -16.26 22.41
C LEU A 550 -3.00 -14.91 23.09
N GLY A 551 -4.02 -14.10 23.39
CA GLY A 551 -3.87 -12.71 23.80
C GLY A 551 -3.63 -11.78 22.60
N ASP A 552 -3.00 -10.63 22.83
CA ASP A 552 -2.71 -9.66 21.78
C ASP A 552 -1.53 -10.11 20.92
N THR A 553 -1.79 -10.41 19.64
CA THR A 553 -0.71 -10.68 18.67
C THR A 553 -0.09 -9.39 18.12
N HIS A 554 1.09 -9.54 17.54
CA HIS A 554 1.85 -8.45 16.91
C HIS A 554 1.83 -8.53 15.38
N TYR A 555 1.08 -9.47 14.80
CA TYR A 555 0.97 -9.77 13.38
C TYR A 555 -0.37 -10.48 13.09
N LEU A 556 -0.74 -10.58 11.82
CA LEU A 556 -1.90 -11.35 11.36
C LEU A 556 -1.56 -12.85 11.34
N LEU A 557 -2.43 -13.68 11.92
CA LEU A 557 -2.30 -15.14 11.93
C LEU A 557 -2.25 -15.72 10.51
N ALA A 558 -1.69 -16.92 10.33
CA ALA A 558 -1.53 -17.52 9.01
C ALA A 558 -2.84 -18.10 8.45
N GLU A 559 -3.67 -18.71 9.30
CA GLU A 559 -4.88 -19.43 8.91
C GLU A 559 -5.93 -19.36 10.01
N ILE A 560 -7.20 -19.25 9.61
CA ILE A 560 -8.35 -19.42 10.51
C ILE A 560 -9.33 -20.39 9.87
N THR A 561 -9.77 -21.37 10.65
CA THR A 561 -10.83 -22.30 10.29
C THR A 561 -11.98 -22.24 11.31
N PRO A 562 -13.14 -22.86 11.06
CA PRO A 562 -14.22 -22.90 12.04
C PRO A 562 -13.85 -23.60 13.36
N PHE A 563 -12.82 -24.44 13.35
CA PHE A 563 -12.48 -25.34 14.46
C PHE A 563 -11.07 -25.14 15.04
N ASP A 564 -10.19 -24.46 14.32
CA ASP A 564 -8.76 -24.31 14.63
C ASP A 564 -8.16 -23.05 13.95
N PHE A 565 -6.92 -22.70 14.29
CA PHE A 565 -6.16 -21.60 13.68
C PHE A 565 -4.66 -21.90 13.64
N ASP A 566 -3.96 -21.40 12.62
CA ASP A 566 -2.49 -21.41 12.58
C ASP A 566 -1.95 -20.09 13.12
N TRP A 567 -1.40 -20.14 14.33
CA TRP A 567 -0.84 -18.98 15.02
C TRP A 567 0.46 -18.46 14.42
N ARG A 568 1.09 -19.21 13.51
CA ARG A 568 2.38 -18.83 12.93
C ARG A 568 2.28 -17.53 12.15
N CYS A 569 3.41 -16.86 12.04
CA CYS A 569 3.56 -15.72 11.15
C CYS A 569 3.78 -16.23 9.73
N ASP A 570 2.75 -16.13 8.90
CA ASP A 570 2.95 -16.08 7.46
C ASP A 570 3.65 -14.76 7.12
N VAL A 571 4.96 -14.84 6.90
CA VAL A 571 5.82 -13.67 6.68
C VAL A 571 5.41 -12.99 5.38
N TYR A 572 5.15 -13.76 4.32
CA TYR A 572 4.75 -13.19 3.04
C TYR A 572 3.36 -12.57 3.10
N GLY A 573 2.39 -13.25 3.72
CA GLY A 573 1.05 -12.71 3.93
C GLY A 573 1.04 -11.40 4.71
N ASN A 574 1.84 -11.29 5.77
CA ASN A 574 1.96 -10.04 6.55
C ASN A 574 2.69 -8.92 5.78
N ILE A 575 3.72 -9.25 5.00
CA ILE A 575 4.39 -8.30 4.09
C ILE A 575 3.38 -7.74 3.08
N LEU A 576 2.61 -8.59 2.42
CA LEU A 576 1.57 -8.17 1.49
C LEU A 576 0.47 -7.36 2.17
N ALA A 577 0.07 -7.73 3.39
CA ALA A 577 -0.94 -7.00 4.15
C ALA A 577 -0.49 -5.56 4.44
N GLY A 578 0.80 -5.34 4.70
CA GLY A 578 1.39 -4.01 4.82
C GLY A 578 1.50 -3.27 3.47
N LEU A 579 1.95 -3.95 2.42
CA LEU A 579 2.11 -3.35 1.09
C LEU A 579 0.79 -2.95 0.44
N PHE A 580 -0.25 -3.77 0.59
CA PHE A 580 -1.58 -3.51 0.03
C PHE A 580 -2.46 -2.66 0.97
N ASN A 581 -1.93 -2.16 2.08
CA ASN A 581 -2.64 -1.31 3.04
C ASN A 581 -3.84 -2.00 3.71
N VAL A 582 -3.80 -3.33 3.86
CA VAL A 582 -4.73 -4.06 4.75
C VAL A 582 -4.43 -3.68 6.20
N LEU A 583 -3.14 -3.66 6.58
CA LEU A 583 -2.71 -3.14 7.87
C LEU A 583 -2.64 -1.62 7.86
N SER A 584 -3.01 -1.01 8.99
CA SER A 584 -2.66 0.40 9.24
C SER A 584 -1.14 0.55 9.37
N ASN A 585 -0.61 1.77 9.14
CA ASN A 585 0.83 2.02 9.26
C ASN A 585 1.38 1.60 10.64
N GLU A 586 0.61 1.81 11.72
CA GLU A 586 1.03 1.36 13.05
C GLU A 586 1.06 -0.15 13.20
N ARG A 587 0.01 -0.87 12.75
CA ARG A 587 0.02 -2.34 12.79
C ARG A 587 1.11 -2.93 11.89
N ALA A 588 1.38 -2.31 10.74
CA ALA A 588 2.46 -2.70 9.84
C ALA A 588 3.84 -2.56 10.52
N LYS A 589 4.08 -1.46 11.24
CA LYS A 589 5.31 -1.28 12.05
C LYS A 589 5.39 -2.32 13.19
N THR A 590 4.28 -2.65 13.84
CA THR A 590 4.23 -3.69 14.88
C THR A 590 4.59 -5.07 14.31
N ALA A 591 4.02 -5.44 13.16
CA ALA A 591 4.33 -6.69 12.47
C ALA A 591 5.79 -6.74 12.03
N PHE A 592 6.30 -5.65 11.46
CA PHE A 592 7.73 -5.52 11.12
C PHE A 592 8.63 -5.70 12.34
N ASN A 593 8.32 -5.05 13.46
CA ASN A 593 9.10 -5.18 14.69
C ASN A 593 9.16 -6.62 15.19
N PHE A 594 8.04 -7.35 15.13
CA PHE A 594 8.02 -8.77 15.48
C PHE A 594 8.90 -9.58 14.52
N MET A 595 8.67 -9.47 13.21
CA MET A 595 9.39 -10.22 12.18
C MET A 595 10.90 -9.96 12.24
N TRP A 596 11.30 -8.69 12.34
CA TRP A 596 12.69 -8.29 12.52
C TRP A 596 13.27 -8.84 13.84
N GLY A 597 12.52 -8.72 14.94
CA GLY A 597 12.96 -9.14 16.26
C GLY A 597 13.21 -10.65 16.38
N VAL A 598 12.41 -11.47 15.69
CA VAL A 598 12.60 -12.94 15.65
C VAL A 598 13.62 -13.39 14.59
N GLY A 599 14.10 -12.47 13.75
CA GLY A 599 15.14 -12.73 12.76
C GLY A 599 14.67 -13.50 11.53
N VAL A 600 13.47 -13.20 11.00
CA VAL A 600 12.99 -13.87 9.76
C VAL A 600 13.90 -13.62 8.55
N ASN A 601 14.70 -12.56 8.59
CA ASN A 601 15.65 -12.19 7.54
C ASN A 601 17.06 -12.78 7.75
N GLU A 602 17.25 -13.69 8.72
CA GLU A 602 18.53 -14.35 8.99
C GLU A 602 18.51 -15.83 8.58
N PRO A 603 19.52 -16.33 7.83
CA PRO A 603 20.71 -15.61 7.36
C PRO A 603 20.48 -14.76 6.10
N SER A 604 19.32 -14.87 5.45
CA SER A 604 18.99 -14.18 4.19
C SER A 604 17.55 -13.64 4.19
N PRO A 605 17.28 -12.51 3.51
CA PRO A 605 15.93 -11.97 3.37
C PRO A 605 15.12 -12.79 2.36
N VAL A 606 13.99 -13.38 2.70
CA VAL A 606 13.42 -13.58 4.04
C VAL A 606 12.77 -14.97 4.04
N VAL A 607 12.74 -15.66 5.18
CA VAL A 607 11.94 -16.90 5.27
C VAL A 607 10.46 -16.60 5.08
N ASN A 608 9.73 -17.50 4.43
CA ASN A 608 8.31 -17.30 4.12
C ASN A 608 7.36 -17.59 5.30
N LEU A 609 7.81 -18.36 6.29
CA LEU A 609 7.02 -18.81 7.43
C LEU A 609 7.85 -18.85 8.71
N TYR A 610 7.30 -18.33 9.80
CA TYR A 610 7.92 -18.41 11.11
C TYR A 610 6.95 -18.76 12.26
N PRO A 611 7.31 -19.67 13.18
CA PRO A 611 8.36 -20.68 13.02
C PRO A 611 7.94 -21.78 12.03
N PRO A 612 8.88 -22.56 11.47
CA PRO A 612 8.54 -23.70 10.63
C PRO A 612 7.81 -24.80 11.42
N VAL A 613 6.86 -25.47 10.75
CA VAL A 613 6.10 -26.62 11.28
C VAL A 613 7.06 -27.76 11.55
N GLN A 614 7.14 -28.18 12.81
CA GLN A 614 8.01 -29.27 13.25
C GLN A 614 7.32 -30.64 13.15
N SER A 615 8.10 -31.71 13.04
CA SER A 615 7.59 -33.07 13.19
C SER A 615 6.98 -33.24 14.59
N GLY A 616 5.69 -33.58 14.65
CA GLY A 616 4.93 -33.71 15.90
C GLY A 616 4.01 -32.52 16.21
N ASP A 617 4.06 -31.47 15.40
CA ASP A 617 3.06 -30.40 15.45
C ASP A 617 1.70 -30.89 14.91
N PRO A 618 0.56 -30.46 15.48
CA PRO A 618 -0.76 -30.78 14.93
C PRO A 618 -0.96 -30.39 13.46
N HIS A 619 -0.27 -29.34 13.00
CA HIS A 619 -0.31 -28.87 11.60
C HIS A 619 0.66 -29.63 10.68
N TRP A 620 1.43 -30.60 11.19
CA TRP A 620 2.30 -31.42 10.36
C TRP A 620 1.47 -32.33 9.45
N ARG A 621 1.75 -32.29 8.14
CA ARG A 621 1.16 -33.20 7.16
C ARG A 621 2.17 -34.25 6.73
N THR A 622 1.71 -35.49 6.57
CA THR A 622 2.59 -36.61 6.18
C THR A 622 3.26 -36.38 4.83
N TYR A 623 2.57 -35.69 3.91
CA TYR A 623 3.09 -35.37 2.58
C TYR A 623 4.20 -34.32 2.60
N TYR A 624 4.49 -33.64 3.71
CA TYR A 624 5.65 -32.73 3.80
C TYR A 624 6.98 -33.46 3.59
N THR A 625 6.99 -34.77 3.81
CA THR A 625 8.16 -35.63 3.57
C THR A 625 8.29 -36.10 2.12
N VAL A 626 7.27 -35.89 1.28
CA VAL A 626 7.33 -36.24 -0.14
C VAL A 626 8.37 -35.34 -0.81
N ASN A 627 9.30 -35.96 -1.55
CA ASN A 627 10.46 -35.31 -2.17
C ASN A 627 11.34 -34.50 -1.21
N LEU A 628 11.14 -34.65 0.12
CA LEU A 628 11.82 -33.90 1.18
C LEU A 628 11.71 -32.37 1.05
N LEU A 629 10.68 -31.86 0.37
CA LEU A 629 10.54 -30.44 0.05
C LEU A 629 10.11 -29.61 1.27
N ASN A 630 9.17 -30.06 2.08
CA ASN A 630 8.58 -29.27 3.19
C ASN A 630 9.04 -29.72 4.58
N LEU A 631 10.28 -30.20 4.69
CA LEU A 631 10.95 -30.35 5.99
C LEU A 631 11.13 -28.97 6.65
N PRO A 632 11.32 -28.88 7.98
CA PRO A 632 11.57 -27.60 8.62
C PRO A 632 12.72 -26.83 7.95
N ASP A 633 12.51 -25.53 7.76
CA ASP A 633 13.44 -24.61 7.09
C ASP A 633 13.64 -24.89 5.58
N HIS A 634 12.77 -25.70 4.96
CA HIS A 634 12.80 -26.01 3.52
C HIS A 634 11.54 -25.50 2.80
N TYR A 635 11.70 -25.09 1.55
CA TYR A 635 10.63 -24.76 0.60
C TYR A 635 9.50 -23.90 1.22
N HIS A 636 8.26 -24.40 1.31
CA HIS A 636 7.14 -23.66 1.91
C HIS A 636 7.20 -23.62 3.45
N ASN A 637 7.91 -24.56 4.07
CA ASN A 637 8.01 -24.71 5.52
C ASN A 637 9.19 -23.92 6.12
N GLY A 638 9.20 -22.60 5.90
CA GLY A 638 10.26 -21.72 6.42
C GLY A 638 11.52 -21.66 5.55
N GLY A 639 11.42 -22.00 4.27
CA GLY A 639 12.46 -21.66 3.29
C GLY A 639 12.45 -20.16 2.98
N ALA A 640 13.59 -19.61 2.55
CA ALA A 640 13.66 -18.22 2.10
C ALA A 640 13.56 -18.16 0.57
N TRP A 641 12.71 -17.27 0.06
CA TRP A 641 12.38 -17.18 -1.36
C TRP A 641 12.81 -15.79 -1.88
N PRO A 642 13.65 -15.68 -2.93
CA PRO A 642 14.15 -14.38 -3.36
C PRO A 642 13.03 -13.41 -3.78
N PHE A 643 11.96 -13.91 -4.39
CA PHE A 643 10.82 -13.05 -4.74
C PHE A 643 10.12 -12.50 -3.48
N VAL A 644 9.99 -13.29 -2.40
CA VAL A 644 9.47 -12.81 -1.10
C VAL A 644 10.45 -11.82 -0.47
N GLY A 645 11.76 -12.08 -0.59
CA GLY A 645 12.81 -11.15 -0.19
C GLY A 645 12.71 -9.78 -0.90
N ALA A 646 12.30 -9.75 -2.16
CA ALA A 646 12.02 -8.50 -2.87
C ALA A 646 10.83 -7.74 -2.27
N TYR A 647 9.72 -8.43 -1.99
CA TYR A 647 8.57 -7.82 -1.31
C TYR A 647 8.91 -7.35 0.11
N TRP A 648 9.80 -8.06 0.82
CA TRP A 648 10.34 -7.63 2.11
C TRP A 648 11.07 -6.29 2.02
N VAL A 649 11.95 -6.13 1.02
CA VAL A 649 12.62 -4.85 0.75
C VAL A 649 11.61 -3.72 0.49
N MET A 650 10.63 -3.97 -0.37
CA MET A 650 9.57 -2.99 -0.66
C MET A 650 8.77 -2.63 0.59
N PHE A 651 8.50 -3.61 1.45
CA PHE A 651 7.76 -3.40 2.69
C PHE A 651 8.55 -2.54 3.68
N ILE A 652 9.84 -2.77 3.84
CA ILE A 652 10.71 -1.91 4.67
C ILE A 652 10.72 -0.48 4.12
N ASN A 653 10.82 -0.32 2.79
CA ASN A 653 10.77 1.00 2.16
C ASN A 653 9.41 1.68 2.37
N ARG A 654 8.30 0.93 2.29
CA ARG A 654 6.93 1.41 2.59
C ARG A 654 6.80 1.94 4.01
N LEU A 655 7.53 1.38 4.97
CA LEU A 655 7.57 1.86 6.37
C LEU A 655 8.44 3.12 6.55
N GLY A 656 9.06 3.61 5.48
CA GLY A 656 9.96 4.76 5.49
C GLY A 656 11.36 4.46 6.00
N LEU A 657 11.75 3.18 6.09
CA LEU A 657 13.08 2.74 6.54
C LEU A 657 14.01 2.56 5.33
N ARG A 658 14.19 3.61 4.52
CA ARG A 658 14.87 3.55 3.22
C ARG A 658 16.26 2.93 3.28
N ASP A 659 17.12 3.39 4.20
CA ASP A 659 18.50 2.91 4.28
C ASP A 659 18.57 1.42 4.68
N LEU A 660 17.64 0.98 5.54
CA LEU A 660 17.51 -0.43 5.89
C LEU A 660 17.05 -1.27 4.70
N ALA A 661 16.07 -0.78 3.92
CA ALA A 661 15.60 -1.46 2.72
C ALA A 661 16.73 -1.60 1.68
N GLN A 662 17.57 -0.59 1.53
CA GLN A 662 18.76 -0.66 0.67
C GLN A 662 19.75 -1.74 1.15
N GLN A 663 20.01 -1.84 2.45
CA GLN A 663 20.88 -2.89 3.00
C GLN A 663 20.29 -4.29 2.80
N GLU A 664 18.98 -4.45 2.97
CA GLU A 664 18.31 -5.73 2.70
C GLU A 664 18.26 -6.06 1.20
N LEU A 665 18.20 -5.06 0.30
CA LEU A 665 18.37 -5.27 -1.15
C LEU A 665 19.78 -5.76 -1.48
N TYR A 666 20.81 -5.20 -0.84
CA TYR A 666 22.17 -5.71 -0.97
C TYR A 666 22.28 -7.17 -0.52
N ARG A 667 21.68 -7.54 0.61
CA ARG A 667 21.64 -8.95 1.06
C ARG A 667 20.86 -9.86 0.11
N LEU A 668 19.77 -9.35 -0.47
CA LEU A 668 19.03 -10.07 -1.51
C LEU A 668 19.88 -10.27 -2.77
N ALA A 669 20.69 -9.28 -3.16
CA ALA A 669 21.65 -9.44 -4.25
C ALA A 669 22.67 -10.55 -3.94
N GLN A 670 23.17 -10.62 -2.70
CA GLN A 670 24.07 -11.70 -2.28
C GLN A 670 23.40 -13.07 -2.34
N MET A 671 22.14 -13.17 -1.89
CA MET A 671 21.34 -14.38 -1.97
C MET A 671 21.17 -14.85 -3.43
N ASN A 672 20.87 -13.92 -4.35
CA ASN A 672 20.73 -14.21 -5.78
C ASN A 672 22.05 -14.57 -6.48
N HIS A 673 23.18 -14.09 -5.95
CA HIS A 673 24.52 -14.40 -6.46
C HIS A 673 24.92 -15.83 -6.16
N LEU A 674 24.66 -16.36 -4.95
CA LEU A 674 25.29 -17.59 -4.42
C LEU A 674 25.28 -18.78 -5.37
N GLY A 675 24.18 -19.05 -6.06
CA GLY A 675 24.08 -20.09 -7.09
C GLY A 675 24.32 -21.53 -6.64
N ILE A 676 23.83 -22.51 -7.40
CA ILE A 676 24.14 -23.93 -7.20
C ILE A 676 25.35 -24.34 -8.04
N GLU A 677 25.37 -23.97 -9.33
CA GLU A 677 26.45 -24.33 -10.25
C GLU A 677 27.28 -23.13 -10.71
N ALA A 678 26.65 -21.95 -10.84
CA ALA A 678 27.28 -20.71 -11.26
C ALA A 678 26.75 -19.52 -10.46
N ASP A 679 27.50 -18.43 -10.43
CA ASP A 679 27.06 -17.18 -9.84
C ASP A 679 25.85 -16.60 -10.58
N TRP A 680 25.01 -15.82 -9.88
CA TRP A 680 23.84 -15.12 -10.44
C TRP A 680 22.78 -16.02 -11.07
N GLU A 681 22.53 -17.18 -10.44
CA GLU A 681 21.49 -18.09 -10.91
C GLU A 681 20.07 -17.64 -10.56
N PHE A 682 19.86 -16.75 -9.59
CA PHE A 682 18.50 -16.37 -9.12
C PHE A 682 17.66 -17.62 -8.87
N ASN A 683 18.16 -18.51 -8.00
CA ASN A 683 17.50 -19.77 -7.68
C ASN A 683 16.10 -19.54 -7.10
N GLU A 684 15.29 -20.60 -7.16
CA GLU A 684 13.91 -20.58 -6.71
C GLU A 684 13.76 -20.28 -5.22
N TRP A 685 14.58 -20.93 -4.38
CA TRP A 685 14.56 -20.73 -2.94
C TRP A 685 15.92 -21.05 -2.33
N VAL A 686 16.14 -20.65 -1.09
CA VAL A 686 17.30 -21.02 -0.27
C VAL A 686 16.82 -21.61 1.05
N HIS A 687 17.60 -22.55 1.59
CA HIS A 687 17.28 -23.17 2.86
C HIS A 687 17.31 -22.15 4.01
N GLY A 688 16.24 -22.08 4.80
CA GLY A 688 15.97 -21.00 5.77
C GLY A 688 17.02 -20.82 6.87
N LYS A 689 17.74 -21.88 7.28
CA LYS A 689 18.88 -21.78 8.22
C LYS A 689 20.26 -21.75 7.59
N THR A 690 20.50 -22.54 6.55
CA THR A 690 21.86 -22.70 6.00
C THR A 690 22.20 -21.65 4.93
N GLY A 691 21.18 -20.97 4.39
CA GLY A 691 21.33 -19.99 3.31
C GLY A 691 21.76 -20.60 1.97
N ARG A 692 21.71 -21.93 1.83
CA ARG A 692 22.14 -22.61 0.59
C ARG A 692 21.04 -22.53 -0.47
N PRO A 693 21.36 -22.17 -1.72
CA PRO A 693 20.39 -22.16 -2.82
C PRO A 693 19.93 -23.57 -3.20
N MET A 694 18.66 -23.65 -3.58
CA MET A 694 17.91 -24.86 -3.91
C MET A 694 16.87 -24.54 -5.01
N GLY A 695 16.29 -25.60 -5.59
CA GLY A 695 15.28 -25.49 -6.65
C GLY A 695 15.85 -25.11 -8.02
N LYS A 696 14.97 -24.74 -8.95
CA LYS A 696 15.36 -24.43 -10.35
C LYS A 696 16.15 -23.13 -10.45
N ARG A 697 16.96 -23.03 -11.50
CA ARG A 697 17.78 -21.85 -11.81
C ARG A 697 17.04 -20.88 -12.71
N TYR A 698 17.44 -19.61 -12.65
CA TYR A 698 16.99 -18.53 -13.51
C TYR A 698 15.48 -18.35 -13.45
N GLN A 699 14.96 -18.22 -12.23
CA GLN A 699 13.53 -18.09 -11.94
C GLN A 699 13.03 -16.68 -12.27
N ALA A 700 11.98 -16.61 -13.10
CA ALA A 700 11.48 -15.36 -13.67
C ALA A 700 10.99 -14.38 -12.60
N TRP A 701 10.20 -14.88 -11.64
CA TRP A 701 9.67 -14.08 -10.52
C TRP A 701 10.74 -13.63 -9.51
N SER A 702 11.85 -14.36 -9.34
CA SER A 702 12.97 -13.98 -8.46
C SER A 702 13.73 -12.81 -9.07
N ALA A 703 14.03 -12.92 -10.37
CA ALA A 703 14.67 -11.85 -11.13
C ALA A 703 13.76 -10.61 -11.26
N ALA A 704 12.50 -10.80 -11.63
CA ALA A 704 11.52 -9.71 -11.70
C ALA A 704 11.32 -9.06 -10.33
N GLY A 705 11.19 -9.84 -9.25
CA GLY A 705 11.11 -9.33 -7.89
C GLY A 705 12.28 -8.40 -7.56
N PHE A 706 13.52 -8.82 -7.84
CA PHE A 706 14.70 -7.96 -7.63
C PHE A 706 14.63 -6.65 -8.43
N ILE A 707 14.24 -6.71 -9.71
CA ILE A 707 14.02 -5.53 -10.57
C ILE A 707 12.96 -4.60 -9.96
N GLY A 708 11.85 -5.16 -9.49
CA GLY A 708 10.78 -4.42 -8.83
C GLY A 708 11.26 -3.73 -7.55
N ALA A 709 12.02 -4.42 -6.71
CA ALA A 709 12.54 -3.86 -5.45
C ALA A 709 13.55 -2.74 -5.70
N HIS A 710 14.44 -2.93 -6.67
CA HIS A 710 15.37 -1.90 -7.14
C HIS A 710 14.62 -0.65 -7.62
N TYR A 711 13.60 -0.83 -8.47
CA TYR A 711 12.78 0.26 -8.97
C TYR A 711 11.99 0.97 -7.85
N ASN A 712 11.44 0.21 -6.89
CA ASN A 712 10.72 0.74 -5.75
C ASN A 712 11.58 1.67 -4.87
N LEU A 713 12.89 1.39 -4.77
CA LEU A 713 13.87 2.21 -4.07
C LEU A 713 14.39 3.41 -4.87
N GLN A 714 13.99 3.55 -6.15
CA GLN A 714 14.43 4.63 -7.06
C GLN A 714 15.97 4.74 -7.17
N LEU A 715 16.67 3.60 -7.14
CA LEU A 715 18.12 3.58 -7.28
C LEU A 715 18.54 3.91 -8.72
N GLU A 716 19.56 4.76 -8.87
CA GLU A 716 20.16 5.07 -10.16
C GLU A 716 21.09 3.95 -10.62
N LEU A 717 21.00 3.59 -11.90
CA LEU A 717 21.96 2.69 -12.53
C LEU A 717 23.25 3.47 -12.80
N SER A 718 24.39 2.98 -12.30
CA SER A 718 25.69 3.50 -12.71
C SER A 718 25.93 3.21 -14.20
N GLU A 719 26.33 4.27 -14.93
CA GLU A 719 26.64 4.25 -16.37
C GLU A 719 27.67 3.16 -16.76
#